data_AF-A0A3D4CSH5-F1
#
_entry.id   AF-A0A3D4CSH5-F1
#
_cell.length_a   1.000
_cell.length_b   1.000
_cell.length_c   1.000
_cell.angle_alpha   90.00
_cell.angle_beta   90.00
_cell.angle_gamma   90.00
#
_symmetry.space_group_name_H-M   'P 1'
#
loop_
_entity.id
_entity.type
_entity.pdbx_description
1 polymer ?
#
loop_
_entity_poly.entity_id
_entity_poly.type
_entity_poly.pdbx_seq_one_letter_code
_entity_poly.pdbx_strand_id
1 'polypeptide(L)'
;MGKRPSTRLVCPDFEIAFGRIGKGRVEFPQAMPFKVVVLRSHLSQILVKKLLWVIISILVLLPLRMLLSAEVPQADLERYRQEIAPVLKAACAGCHGPKKQKGSFRIDTLDSDLLTGGDVSWWLEVFEVISNGEMPPEDADHPLKDEEKARIVDWLSGEIQLASQVRRSREAHTSFRRMTRYEYNYSMQDLLGLPFDFSRDLPPETSSEDGFKNSSEMLQMTAMQLVQYRKQARRALHSATIRGKRPDPVYYGIPMRAFTERFDPEHAASVARTLKRIREKDMSLQEALQAEEKKYRGRPGGTYFRNLITGQGVKPRWSYHGAKYAWKPVSKRPEIPPAMEDVVVIAPNQKFVVDVGNGLPDEGNMRVRIRAARLLEENTDDRHHPTLRLYFGNQPSNDSRLSVNVGRDVVIDAPPGDARFYHWDVPLGEVPRNAFRDSHRLGQLPNPGEFLSLLNTSSVPASLTVDYLEIIAPALEQWPPESHTRIFPPRDEDIEEEVYAREVLTVFMERAWRRPVTEAEVSQKLLLYDRLRPGCIDFQEAMVEVMASVLSSPKYLYLGRIAGEGEDGRRITDLELASRLSFFLWSSLPDEELLTAAATGSLSKGAVLEQQTRRMLTDPKVQRFAQHYTRQWLGMEELDFLKFDTKVHGRVDPLLVESMKREPVAFFSEVLGQNRSIFEFLDSDYALLNDRLARHYGLPEVLGHQLRKVALSPDDRRGGLLAQAGLLAMNSNGKDSNPLKRGIWILENLLNDPPPPPPPAVPEIDLADPDILKLTLKQRMEDHRDDPACASCHSKIDPWGIAFENFDALGRWRDMVRGAPVDASSMLFNKEELHGIKGVKDYLLNNRQKQFSRAMTHKLASYALGRPITFSDRSEVDRISTELREGGGGLRDLVLLIVKSDLFQLN
;
A
#
# COMPACT_ATOMS: atom_id res chain seq x y z
N MET A 1 36.96 -47.38 6.51
CA MET A 1 37.00 -47.03 7.95
C MET A 1 37.50 -45.59 8.08
N GLY A 2 36.70 -44.68 8.65
CA GLY A 2 37.09 -43.28 8.83
C GLY A 2 35.87 -42.36 8.94
N LYS A 3 35.65 -41.81 10.13
CA LYS A 3 34.43 -41.14 10.64
C LYS A 3 34.04 -39.87 9.84
N ARG A 4 32.73 -39.71 9.55
CA ARG A 4 32.10 -38.43 9.14
C ARG A 4 31.65 -37.65 10.39
N PRO A 5 31.70 -36.31 10.40
CA PRO A 5 31.09 -35.53 11.47
C PRO A 5 29.57 -35.38 11.25
N SER A 6 28.88 -35.36 12.38
CA SER A 6 27.43 -35.32 12.59
C SER A 6 26.75 -34.10 11.96
N THR A 7 25.69 -34.36 11.19
CA THR A 7 24.66 -33.40 10.76
C THR A 7 23.83 -32.93 11.94
N ARG A 8 23.64 -31.61 12.06
CA ARG A 8 22.77 -30.94 13.04
C ARG A 8 21.34 -31.50 12.98
N LEU A 9 20.86 -32.00 14.11
CA LEU A 9 19.45 -32.35 14.34
C LEU A 9 18.67 -31.06 14.59
N VAL A 10 17.77 -30.74 13.67
CA VAL A 10 16.64 -29.82 13.88
C VAL A 10 15.63 -30.57 14.75
N CYS A 11 15.05 -29.92 15.77
CA CYS A 11 13.95 -30.49 16.57
C CYS A 11 12.85 -31.04 15.63
N PRO A 12 12.30 -32.24 15.89
CA PRO A 12 11.26 -32.81 15.06
C PRO A 12 9.98 -31.96 15.17
N ASP A 13 9.37 -31.67 14.02
CA ASP A 13 8.06 -31.04 13.92
C ASP A 13 7.03 -31.87 14.71
N PHE A 14 6.42 -31.27 15.74
CA PHE A 14 5.30 -31.86 16.46
C PHE A 14 4.02 -31.73 15.61
N GLU A 15 3.68 -32.78 14.87
CA GLU A 15 2.33 -32.98 14.34
C GLU A 15 1.36 -33.28 15.49
N ILE A 16 0.40 -32.38 15.73
CA ILE A 16 -0.74 -32.64 16.61
C ILE A 16 -1.74 -33.49 15.84
N ALA A 17 -1.72 -34.80 16.08
CA ALA A 17 -2.72 -35.73 15.57
C ALA A 17 -4.07 -35.52 16.28
N PHE A 18 -5.09 -35.10 15.55
CA PHE A 18 -6.48 -35.13 16.00
C PHE A 18 -6.99 -36.57 16.01
N GLY A 19 -6.95 -37.22 17.18
CA GLY A 19 -7.53 -38.54 17.41
C GLY A 19 -9.04 -38.48 17.65
N ARG A 20 -9.82 -39.20 16.82
CA ARG A 20 -11.23 -39.53 17.07
C ARG A 20 -11.35 -40.51 18.24
N ILE A 21 -12.15 -40.18 19.25
CA ILE A 21 -12.72 -41.09 20.26
C ILE A 21 -14.15 -40.54 20.50
N GLY A 22 -15.26 -41.27 20.36
CA GLY A 22 -15.57 -42.62 20.80
C GLY A 22 -16.70 -42.49 21.85
N LYS A 23 -17.93 -42.87 21.49
CA LYS A 23 -19.14 -42.77 22.32
C LYS A 23 -18.97 -43.48 23.68
N GLY A 24 -19.38 -42.83 24.77
CA GLY A 24 -19.54 -43.47 26.09
C GLY A 24 -20.36 -42.61 27.05
N ARG A 25 -21.53 -43.11 27.46
CA ARG A 25 -22.42 -42.60 28.54
C ARG A 25 -22.05 -43.32 29.84
N VAL A 26 -21.94 -42.64 30.99
CA VAL A 26 -22.29 -43.14 32.35
C VAL A 26 -22.61 -41.96 33.29
N GLU A 27 -23.51 -42.21 34.26
CA GLU A 27 -24.28 -41.35 35.17
C GLU A 27 -23.61 -40.87 36.50
N PHE A 28 -24.26 -39.86 37.10
CA PHE A 28 -24.39 -39.32 38.48
C PHE A 28 -23.68 -39.94 39.71
N PRO A 29 -23.44 -39.14 40.79
CA PRO A 29 -24.41 -39.03 41.91
C PRO A 29 -24.61 -37.64 42.56
N GLN A 30 -25.70 -37.54 43.33
CA GLN A 30 -26.26 -36.40 44.09
C GLN A 30 -25.75 -36.28 45.55
N ALA A 31 -26.17 -35.18 46.20
CA ALA A 31 -26.44 -34.93 47.65
C ALA A 31 -25.42 -33.99 48.36
N MET A 32 -25.73 -33.05 49.28
CA MET A 32 -26.89 -32.69 50.13
C MET A 32 -26.92 -31.17 50.49
N PRO A 33 -28.02 -30.63 51.08
CA PRO A 33 -28.23 -29.20 51.36
C PRO A 33 -28.14 -28.80 52.85
N PHE A 34 -28.02 -27.49 53.14
CA PHE A 34 -28.20 -26.91 54.48
C PHE A 34 -29.49 -26.07 54.57
N LYS A 35 -30.28 -26.33 55.62
CA LYS A 35 -31.48 -25.59 56.04
C LYS A 35 -31.14 -24.63 57.18
N VAL A 36 -31.78 -23.46 57.20
CA VAL A 36 -32.13 -22.75 58.44
C VAL A 36 -33.59 -22.28 58.33
N VAL A 37 -34.36 -22.50 59.39
CA VAL A 37 -35.78 -22.20 59.58
C VAL A 37 -35.93 -21.26 60.77
N VAL A 38 -36.70 -20.17 60.65
CA VAL A 38 -37.52 -19.54 61.73
C VAL A 38 -38.66 -18.76 61.03
N LEU A 39 -39.90 -19.25 60.97
CA LEU A 39 -41.06 -19.11 61.88
C LEU A 39 -41.73 -17.71 62.00
N ARG A 40 -42.88 -17.61 61.29
CA ARG A 40 -44.22 -17.10 61.67
C ARG A 40 -44.50 -15.63 62.06
N SER A 41 -45.44 -15.08 61.27
CA SER A 41 -46.78 -14.59 61.66
C SER A 41 -47.08 -13.08 61.57
N HIS A 42 -48.23 -12.82 60.92
CA HIS A 42 -48.90 -11.55 60.65
C HIS A 42 -49.43 -10.85 61.91
N LEU A 43 -49.53 -9.51 61.89
CA LEU A 43 -50.79 -8.75 61.78
C LEU A 43 -50.55 -7.24 62.07
N SER A 44 -51.38 -6.38 61.46
CA SER A 44 -51.61 -4.95 61.77
C SER A 44 -50.84 -3.84 61.01
N GLN A 45 -50.82 -3.81 59.66
CA GLN A 45 -50.56 -2.55 58.92
C GLN A 45 -51.32 -2.42 57.58
N ILE A 46 -52.61 -2.77 57.54
CA ILE A 46 -53.40 -2.74 56.29
C ILE A 46 -53.95 -1.33 55.97
N LEU A 47 -54.05 -0.41 56.94
CA LEU A 47 -54.63 0.91 56.68
C LEU A 47 -53.61 1.97 56.22
N VAL A 48 -52.35 1.92 56.66
CA VAL A 48 -51.31 2.90 56.25
C VAL A 48 -50.76 2.60 54.85
N LYS A 49 -50.77 1.34 54.42
CA LYS A 49 -50.26 0.93 53.10
C LYS A 49 -51.13 1.36 51.92
N LYS A 50 -52.45 1.53 52.10
CA LYS A 50 -53.36 1.93 51.00
C LYS A 50 -53.25 3.41 50.62
N LEU A 51 -52.97 4.30 51.57
CA LEU A 51 -52.79 5.73 51.28
C LEU A 51 -51.40 6.03 50.68
N LEU A 52 -50.37 5.29 51.14
CA LEU A 52 -49.01 5.39 50.60
C LEU A 52 -48.92 4.83 49.17
N TRP A 53 -49.67 3.78 48.84
CA TRP A 53 -49.71 3.20 47.49
C TRP A 53 -50.35 4.12 46.44
N VAL A 54 -51.33 4.95 46.81
CA VAL A 54 -51.96 5.89 45.87
C VAL A 54 -51.04 7.08 45.58
N ILE A 55 -50.34 7.59 46.60
CA ILE A 55 -49.37 8.69 46.44
C ILE A 55 -48.12 8.21 45.70
N ILE A 56 -47.60 7.01 46.01
CA ILE A 56 -46.49 6.40 45.26
C ILE A 56 -46.92 6.03 43.83
N SER A 57 -48.15 5.57 43.60
CA SER A 57 -48.62 5.31 42.24
C SER A 57 -48.68 6.60 41.41
N ILE A 58 -49.13 7.72 41.97
CA ILE A 58 -49.21 9.00 41.23
C ILE A 58 -47.81 9.64 41.05
N LEU A 59 -46.90 9.53 42.02
CA LEU A 59 -45.52 10.02 41.93
C LEU A 59 -44.57 9.11 41.14
N VAL A 60 -44.90 7.82 40.95
CA VAL A 60 -44.15 6.88 40.10
C VAL A 60 -44.75 6.83 38.69
N LEU A 61 -46.06 6.96 38.50
CA LEU A 61 -46.68 6.93 37.16
C LEU A 61 -46.49 8.22 36.34
N LEU A 62 -46.28 9.38 36.97
CA LEU A 62 -45.98 10.62 36.25
C LEU A 62 -44.57 10.64 35.61
N PRO A 63 -43.48 10.23 36.28
CA PRO A 63 -42.18 10.11 35.61
C PRO A 63 -42.09 8.83 34.75
N LEU A 64 -42.91 7.79 35.00
CA LEU A 64 -42.95 6.60 34.13
C LEU A 64 -43.67 6.86 32.79
N ARG A 65 -44.51 7.89 32.70
CA ARG A 65 -45.01 8.43 31.42
C ARG A 65 -44.04 9.42 30.75
N MET A 66 -42.99 9.90 31.43
CA MET A 66 -41.91 10.67 30.77
C MET A 66 -40.76 9.77 30.27
N LEU A 67 -40.73 8.51 30.69
CA LEU A 67 -39.98 7.41 30.05
C LEU A 67 -40.80 6.73 28.94
N LEU A 68 -41.72 7.49 28.31
CA LEU A 68 -42.36 7.09 27.08
C LEU A 68 -41.25 6.85 26.04
N SER A 69 -41.20 5.62 25.55
CA SER A 69 -40.40 5.15 24.41
C SER A 69 -40.09 6.30 23.46
N ALA A 70 -38.82 6.51 23.13
CA ALA A 70 -38.50 7.17 21.88
C ALA A 70 -39.29 6.42 20.80
N GLU A 71 -40.36 7.03 20.29
CA GLU A 71 -41.17 6.43 19.23
C GLU A 71 -40.19 6.09 18.10
N VAL A 72 -40.13 4.80 17.74
CA VAL A 72 -39.34 4.37 16.59
C VAL A 72 -39.88 5.18 15.40
N PRO A 73 -39.02 5.93 14.69
CA PRO A 73 -39.47 6.74 13.57
C PRO A 73 -40.23 5.88 12.56
N GLN A 74 -41.30 6.43 11.97
CA GLN A 74 -42.12 5.77 10.95
C GLN A 74 -41.88 6.39 9.58
N ALA A 75 -42.04 5.59 8.52
CA ALA A 75 -41.92 6.03 7.13
C ALA A 75 -43.02 7.03 6.76
N ASP A 76 -42.69 8.09 6.02
CA ASP A 76 -43.64 9.10 5.52
C ASP A 76 -44.41 8.60 4.27
N LEU A 77 -45.23 7.58 4.49
CA LEU A 77 -46.06 6.95 3.45
C LEU A 77 -47.21 7.86 2.99
N GLU A 78 -47.60 8.84 3.82
CA GLU A 78 -48.70 9.74 3.47
C GLU A 78 -48.27 10.77 2.44
N ARG A 79 -47.12 11.41 2.66
CA ARG A 79 -46.52 12.31 1.67
C ARG A 79 -46.21 11.57 0.37
N TYR A 80 -45.72 10.33 0.45
CA TYR A 80 -45.52 9.50 -0.74
C TYR A 80 -46.81 9.35 -1.56
N ARG A 81 -47.92 8.94 -0.93
CA ARG A 81 -49.20 8.71 -1.62
C ARG A 81 -49.78 9.98 -2.23
N GLN A 82 -49.67 11.12 -1.54
CA GLN A 82 -50.30 12.37 -1.95
C GLN A 82 -49.46 13.15 -2.98
N GLU A 83 -48.14 13.21 -2.79
CA GLU A 83 -47.27 14.13 -3.53
C GLU A 83 -46.34 13.43 -4.53
N ILE A 84 -45.86 12.23 -4.21
CA ILE A 84 -44.77 11.56 -4.95
C ILE A 84 -45.30 10.55 -5.95
N ALA A 85 -46.14 9.61 -5.51
CA ALA A 85 -46.69 8.55 -6.35
C ALA A 85 -47.42 9.05 -7.61
N PRO A 86 -48.20 10.16 -7.58
CA PRO A 86 -48.82 10.69 -8.79
C PRO A 86 -47.80 11.16 -9.83
N VAL A 87 -46.70 11.78 -9.39
CA VAL A 87 -45.63 12.28 -10.26
C VAL A 87 -44.86 11.12 -10.88
N LEU A 88 -44.44 10.13 -10.08
CA LEU A 88 -43.76 8.94 -10.58
C LEU A 88 -44.61 8.16 -11.59
N LYS A 89 -45.93 8.09 -11.36
CA LYS A 89 -46.86 7.45 -12.27
C LYS A 89 -46.99 8.19 -13.61
N ALA A 90 -46.97 9.53 -13.58
CA ALA A 90 -47.07 10.35 -14.79
C ALA A 90 -45.75 10.36 -15.59
N ALA A 91 -44.62 10.59 -14.92
CA ALA A 91 -43.33 10.80 -15.57
C ALA A 91 -42.52 9.51 -15.82
N CYS A 92 -42.63 8.50 -14.94
CA CYS A 92 -41.74 7.34 -14.95
C CYS A 92 -42.41 6.04 -15.44
N ALA A 93 -43.67 5.79 -15.04
CA ALA A 93 -44.35 4.52 -15.32
C ALA A 93 -44.64 4.26 -16.82
N GLY A 94 -44.55 5.29 -17.68
CA GLY A 94 -44.63 5.13 -19.13
C GLY A 94 -43.48 4.29 -19.71
N CYS A 95 -42.29 4.36 -19.10
CA CYS A 95 -41.09 3.61 -19.50
C CYS A 95 -40.67 2.51 -18.51
N HIS A 96 -41.07 2.63 -17.25
CA HIS A 96 -40.73 1.71 -16.14
C HIS A 96 -41.99 1.15 -15.47
N GLY A 97 -42.96 0.70 -16.29
CA GLY A 97 -44.23 0.15 -15.83
C GLY A 97 -44.50 -1.23 -16.43
N PRO A 98 -45.72 -1.77 -16.29
CA PRO A 98 -46.03 -3.12 -16.78
C PRO A 98 -45.95 -3.24 -18.30
N LYS A 99 -46.11 -2.14 -19.05
CA LYS A 99 -46.12 -2.13 -20.53
C LYS A 99 -44.72 -2.01 -21.15
N LYS A 100 -43.83 -1.26 -20.52
CA LYS A 100 -42.44 -1.04 -20.95
C LYS A 100 -41.57 -1.12 -19.69
N GLN A 101 -40.52 -1.91 -19.74
CA GLN A 101 -39.61 -2.17 -18.62
C GLN A 101 -38.18 -1.83 -19.06
N LYS A 102 -37.94 -0.57 -19.42
CA LYS A 102 -36.57 -0.12 -19.79
C LYS A 102 -35.64 -0.36 -18.59
N GLY A 103 -34.44 -0.87 -18.86
CA GLY A 103 -33.47 -1.22 -17.81
C GLY A 103 -33.90 -2.37 -16.90
N SER A 104 -34.86 -3.21 -17.30
CA SER A 104 -35.41 -4.30 -16.48
C SER A 104 -35.95 -3.83 -15.12
N PHE A 105 -36.46 -2.60 -15.07
CA PHE A 105 -36.89 -1.92 -13.85
C PHE A 105 -38.39 -1.55 -13.90
N ARG A 106 -39.08 -1.70 -12.76
CA ARG A 106 -40.49 -1.33 -12.57
C ARG A 106 -40.67 -0.46 -11.32
N ILE A 107 -40.99 0.81 -11.54
CA ILE A 107 -41.19 1.76 -10.45
C ILE A 107 -42.54 1.58 -9.76
N ASP A 108 -43.52 1.01 -10.46
CA ASP A 108 -44.89 0.81 -9.96
C ASP A 108 -45.02 -0.33 -8.95
N THR A 109 -43.98 -1.15 -8.78
CA THR A 109 -43.94 -2.29 -7.85
C THR A 109 -43.11 -2.05 -6.60
N LEU A 110 -42.39 -0.93 -6.52
CA LEU A 110 -41.50 -0.68 -5.40
C LEU A 110 -42.27 -0.46 -4.10
N ASP A 111 -41.84 -1.11 -3.03
CA ASP A 111 -42.29 -0.84 -1.68
C ASP A 111 -41.82 0.55 -1.24
N SER A 112 -42.76 1.45 -0.95
CA SER A 112 -42.48 2.82 -0.52
C SER A 112 -41.99 2.95 0.93
N ASP A 113 -42.03 1.88 1.74
CA ASP A 113 -41.43 1.88 3.07
C ASP A 113 -39.93 1.57 2.99
N LEU A 114 -39.08 2.60 3.07
CA LEU A 114 -37.62 2.41 3.05
C LEU A 114 -37.07 1.89 4.39
N LEU A 115 -37.80 2.06 5.49
CA LEU A 115 -37.36 1.66 6.83
C LEU A 115 -37.38 0.13 6.95
N THR A 116 -38.46 -0.51 6.51
CA THR A 116 -38.64 -1.97 6.63
C THR A 116 -38.78 -2.73 5.31
N GLY A 117 -39.02 -2.04 4.20
CA GLY A 117 -39.16 -2.64 2.87
C GLY A 117 -37.86 -3.16 2.26
N GLY A 118 -38.01 -4.05 1.27
CA GLY A 118 -36.92 -4.73 0.58
C GLY A 118 -36.30 -3.96 -0.60
N ASP A 119 -36.97 -2.93 -1.09
CA ASP A 119 -36.64 -2.26 -2.37
C ASP A 119 -35.72 -1.03 -2.22
N VAL A 120 -35.01 -0.92 -1.10
CA VAL A 120 -34.15 0.23 -0.80
C VAL A 120 -33.10 0.47 -1.90
N SER A 121 -32.46 -0.59 -2.42
CA SER A 121 -31.46 -0.46 -3.49
C SER A 121 -32.02 0.21 -4.74
N TRP A 122 -33.27 -0.10 -5.10
CA TRP A 122 -33.94 0.53 -6.23
C TRP A 122 -34.30 1.99 -5.96
N TRP A 123 -34.71 2.33 -4.74
CA TRP A 123 -34.94 3.73 -4.38
C TRP A 123 -33.66 4.58 -4.37
N LEU A 124 -32.51 3.98 -4.04
CA LEU A 124 -31.21 4.64 -4.18
C LEU A 124 -30.89 4.96 -5.64
N GLU A 125 -31.09 3.99 -6.55
CA GLU A 125 -30.90 4.20 -7.98
C GLU A 125 -31.79 5.34 -8.49
N VAL A 126 -33.09 5.32 -8.15
CA VAL A 126 -34.05 6.37 -8.50
C VAL A 126 -33.58 7.74 -7.98
N PHE A 127 -33.14 7.81 -6.72
CA PHE A 127 -32.61 9.05 -6.16
C PHE A 127 -31.40 9.57 -6.93
N GLU A 128 -30.46 8.70 -7.32
CA GLU A 128 -29.22 9.06 -8.01
C GLU A 128 -29.48 9.55 -9.44
N VAL A 129 -30.22 8.78 -10.26
CA VAL A 129 -30.49 9.17 -11.66
C VAL A 129 -31.32 10.45 -11.74
N ILE A 130 -32.25 10.67 -10.81
CA ILE A 130 -33.02 11.92 -10.76
C ILE A 130 -32.11 13.05 -10.31
N SER A 131 -31.37 12.89 -9.20
CA SER A 131 -30.49 13.94 -8.67
C SER A 131 -29.44 14.40 -9.69
N ASN A 132 -28.88 13.48 -10.47
CA ASN A 132 -27.88 13.75 -11.50
C ASN A 132 -28.46 14.37 -12.79
N GLY A 133 -29.80 14.41 -12.92
CA GLY A 133 -30.48 14.86 -14.13
C GLY A 133 -30.38 13.89 -15.29
N GLU A 134 -30.19 12.60 -14.99
CA GLU A 134 -30.15 11.52 -15.98
C GLU A 134 -31.56 11.01 -16.32
N MET A 135 -32.53 11.16 -15.41
CA MET A 135 -33.91 10.73 -15.65
C MET A 135 -34.92 11.80 -15.20
N PRO A 136 -36.06 11.95 -15.90
CA PRO A 136 -36.42 11.32 -17.19
C PRO A 136 -35.65 11.92 -18.38
N PRO A 137 -35.48 11.17 -19.49
CA PRO A 137 -34.85 11.70 -20.70
C PRO A 137 -35.73 12.77 -21.36
N GLU A 138 -35.14 13.64 -22.18
CA GLU A 138 -35.88 14.73 -22.84
C GLU A 138 -36.97 14.27 -23.83
N ASP A 139 -36.84 13.05 -24.39
CA ASP A 139 -37.85 12.45 -25.27
C ASP A 139 -38.99 11.79 -24.48
N ALA A 140 -39.00 11.88 -23.16
CA ALA A 140 -40.08 11.36 -22.34
C ALA A 140 -41.38 12.11 -22.62
N ASP A 141 -42.47 11.35 -22.75
CA ASP A 141 -43.82 11.90 -23.00
C ASP A 141 -44.25 12.92 -21.94
N HIS A 142 -43.69 12.84 -20.72
CA HIS A 142 -43.96 13.72 -19.60
C HIS A 142 -42.63 14.12 -18.92
N PRO A 143 -42.05 15.30 -19.25
CA PRO A 143 -40.85 15.78 -18.60
C PRO A 143 -41.13 16.15 -17.14
N LEU A 144 -40.13 15.94 -16.28
CA LEU A 144 -40.22 16.24 -14.84
C LEU A 144 -39.90 17.73 -14.60
N LYS A 145 -40.81 18.50 -14.01
CA LYS A 145 -40.53 19.91 -13.69
C LYS A 145 -39.52 20.02 -12.54
N ASP A 146 -38.77 21.11 -12.47
CA ASP A 146 -37.77 21.34 -11.41
C ASP A 146 -38.37 21.25 -9.99
N GLU A 147 -39.59 21.76 -9.80
CA GLU A 147 -40.32 21.68 -8.53
C GLU A 147 -40.73 20.24 -8.17
N GLU A 148 -41.13 19.44 -9.16
CA GLU A 148 -41.49 18.03 -8.98
C GLU A 148 -40.25 17.21 -8.65
N LYS A 149 -39.15 17.47 -9.37
CA LYS A 149 -37.84 16.90 -9.11
C LYS A 149 -37.38 17.19 -7.69
N ALA A 150 -37.44 18.45 -7.27
CA ALA A 150 -37.06 18.87 -5.92
C ALA A 150 -37.90 18.15 -4.85
N ARG A 151 -39.23 18.01 -5.04
CA ARG A 151 -40.09 17.28 -4.11
C ARG A 151 -39.73 15.79 -3.99
N ILE A 152 -39.48 15.12 -5.10
CA ILE A 152 -39.08 13.69 -5.10
C ILE A 152 -37.73 13.51 -4.40
N VAL A 153 -36.75 14.34 -4.75
CA VAL A 153 -35.40 14.29 -4.17
C VAL A 153 -35.44 14.60 -2.67
N ASP A 154 -36.24 15.57 -2.23
CA ASP A 154 -36.42 15.93 -0.82
C ASP A 154 -37.03 14.78 -0.01
N TRP A 155 -38.13 14.19 -0.48
CA TRP A 155 -38.77 13.05 0.19
C TRP A 155 -37.83 11.83 0.24
N LEU A 156 -37.21 11.45 -0.88
CA LEU A 156 -36.25 10.34 -0.92
C LEU A 156 -35.07 10.59 0.02
N SER A 157 -34.50 11.80 0.01
CA SER A 157 -33.38 12.14 0.89
C SER A 157 -33.74 11.96 2.36
N GLY A 158 -34.92 12.41 2.78
CA GLY A 158 -35.41 12.26 4.16
C GLY A 158 -35.63 10.80 4.55
N GLU A 159 -36.38 10.05 3.74
CA GLU A 159 -36.71 8.64 4.01
C GLU A 159 -35.46 7.74 4.00
N ILE A 160 -34.53 7.96 3.06
CA ILE A 160 -33.26 7.25 2.98
C ILE A 160 -32.43 7.50 4.25
N GLN A 161 -32.34 8.76 4.69
CA GLN A 161 -31.58 9.13 5.89
C GLN A 161 -32.19 8.48 7.14
N LEU A 162 -33.52 8.50 7.26
CA LEU A 162 -34.23 7.90 8.38
C LEU A 162 -34.06 6.38 8.40
N ALA A 163 -34.25 5.72 7.26
CA ALA A 163 -34.08 4.28 7.10
C ALA A 163 -32.65 3.84 7.45
N SER A 164 -31.63 4.57 6.99
CA SER A 164 -30.23 4.31 7.29
C SER A 164 -29.95 4.37 8.80
N GLN A 165 -30.41 5.42 9.49
CA GLN A 165 -30.25 5.58 10.94
C GLN A 165 -30.96 4.48 11.73
N VAL A 166 -32.21 4.16 11.37
CA VAL A 166 -32.99 3.12 12.04
C VAL A 166 -32.33 1.75 11.88
N ARG A 167 -31.87 1.39 10.68
CA ARG A 167 -31.21 0.11 10.44
C ARG A 167 -29.88 0.00 11.19
N ARG A 168 -29.06 1.05 11.21
CA ARG A 168 -27.82 1.05 12.02
C ARG A 168 -28.08 0.83 13.50
N SER A 169 -29.17 1.38 14.04
CA SER A 169 -29.49 1.18 15.47
C SER A 169 -29.83 -0.28 15.79
N ARG A 170 -30.23 -1.08 14.79
CA ARG A 170 -30.71 -2.46 14.92
C ARG A 170 -29.68 -3.51 14.50
N GLU A 171 -28.85 -3.20 13.52
CA GLU A 171 -27.85 -4.12 12.96
C GLU A 171 -26.53 -4.00 13.72
N ALA A 172 -25.93 -5.13 14.06
CA ALA A 172 -24.55 -5.18 14.55
C ALA A 172 -23.62 -5.37 13.35
N HIS A 173 -22.73 -4.41 13.10
CA HIS A 173 -21.66 -4.58 12.14
C HIS A 173 -20.41 -5.09 12.85
N THR A 174 -19.58 -5.85 12.12
CA THR A 174 -18.31 -6.31 12.67
C THR A 174 -17.18 -6.00 11.70
N SER A 175 -16.21 -5.24 12.21
CA SER A 175 -14.92 -5.06 11.56
C SER A 175 -13.92 -6.16 11.95
N PHE A 176 -14.39 -7.27 12.52
CA PHE A 176 -13.52 -8.37 12.92
C PHE A 176 -12.87 -9.00 11.69
N ARG A 177 -11.54 -8.88 11.60
CA ARG A 177 -10.76 -9.36 10.45
C ARG A 177 -9.36 -9.75 10.88
N ARG A 178 -8.71 -10.62 10.13
CA ARG A 178 -7.26 -10.77 10.27
C ARG A 178 -6.53 -9.54 9.73
N MET A 179 -5.28 -9.35 10.12
CA MET A 179 -4.37 -8.45 9.41
C MET A 179 -4.21 -8.91 7.95
N THR A 180 -4.09 -7.94 7.06
CA THR A 180 -3.58 -8.15 5.70
C THR A 180 -2.10 -8.53 5.74
N ARG A 181 -1.60 -9.07 4.63
CA ARG A 181 -0.18 -9.39 4.46
C ARG A 181 0.74 -8.18 4.70
N TYR A 182 0.35 -6.98 4.28
CA TYR A 182 1.17 -5.77 4.49
C TYR A 182 1.10 -5.27 5.95
N GLU A 183 -0.06 -5.37 6.60
CA GLU A 183 -0.20 -5.03 8.02
C GLU A 183 0.55 -6.01 8.93
N TYR A 184 0.51 -7.31 8.62
CA TYR A 184 1.32 -8.32 9.29
C TYR A 184 2.82 -8.00 9.14
N ASN A 185 3.24 -7.59 7.94
CA ASN A 185 4.63 -7.21 7.72
C ASN A 185 5.05 -6.02 8.59
N TYR A 186 4.34 -4.89 8.52
CA TYR A 186 4.71 -3.71 9.28
C TYR A 186 4.59 -3.91 10.80
N SER A 187 3.58 -4.65 11.27
CA SER A 187 3.47 -5.00 12.69
C SER A 187 4.68 -5.80 13.16
N MET A 188 5.16 -6.77 12.37
CA MET A 188 6.38 -7.52 12.67
C MET A 188 7.63 -6.65 12.61
N GLN A 189 7.74 -5.75 11.63
CA GLN A 189 8.87 -4.80 11.53
C GLN A 189 8.95 -3.88 12.75
N ASP A 190 7.81 -3.30 13.17
CA ASP A 190 7.75 -2.38 14.30
C ASP A 190 7.94 -3.12 15.64
N LEU A 191 7.40 -4.34 15.77
CA LEU A 191 7.56 -5.17 16.97
C LEU A 191 9.02 -5.58 17.17
N LEU A 192 9.66 -6.11 16.12
CA LEU A 192 11.00 -6.69 16.16
C LEU A 192 12.14 -5.70 15.88
N GLY A 193 11.83 -4.52 15.35
CA GLY A 193 12.83 -3.50 15.02
C GLY A 193 13.68 -3.86 13.79
N LEU A 194 13.14 -4.64 12.86
CA LEU A 194 13.85 -5.09 11.66
C LEU A 194 13.09 -4.67 10.40
N PRO A 195 13.73 -4.06 9.39
CA PRO A 195 13.08 -3.60 8.17
C PRO A 195 12.90 -4.72 7.12
N PHE A 196 12.61 -5.95 7.55
CA PHE A 196 12.57 -7.14 6.69
C PHE A 196 11.16 -7.40 6.16
N ASP A 197 11.03 -8.13 5.04
CA ASP A 197 9.74 -8.57 4.53
C ASP A 197 9.37 -9.94 5.12
N PHE A 198 8.63 -9.91 6.23
CA PHE A 198 8.17 -11.11 6.95
C PHE A 198 6.92 -11.75 6.34
N SER A 199 6.37 -11.17 5.27
CA SER A 199 5.09 -11.56 4.71
C SER A 199 5.18 -12.06 3.26
N ARG A 200 6.39 -12.04 2.65
CA ARG A 200 6.67 -12.49 1.29
C ARG A 200 6.05 -13.84 0.92
N ASP A 201 6.12 -14.81 1.83
CA ASP A 201 5.65 -16.18 1.59
C ASP A 201 4.20 -16.42 2.08
N LEU A 202 3.47 -15.34 2.43
CA LEU A 202 2.04 -15.40 2.69
C LEU A 202 1.25 -15.21 1.38
N PRO A 203 0.12 -15.91 1.20
CA PRO A 203 -0.71 -15.74 0.02
C PRO A 203 -1.27 -14.31 -0.06
N PRO A 204 -1.42 -13.74 -1.26
CA PRO A 204 -2.03 -12.43 -1.44
C PRO A 204 -3.52 -12.44 -1.09
N GLU A 205 -4.05 -11.31 -0.66
CA GLU A 205 -5.48 -11.07 -0.48
C GLU A 205 -6.19 -10.71 -1.78
N THR A 206 -7.47 -11.07 -1.86
CA THR A 206 -8.41 -10.55 -2.86
C THR A 206 -8.95 -9.18 -2.44
N SER A 207 -9.13 -8.29 -3.41
CA SER A 207 -9.78 -6.99 -3.19
C SER A 207 -11.29 -7.16 -3.02
N SER A 208 -11.90 -6.36 -2.14
CA SER A 208 -13.37 -6.23 -2.07
C SER A 208 -13.92 -5.52 -3.31
N GLU A 209 -15.26 -5.44 -3.41
CA GLU A 209 -15.95 -4.62 -4.42
C GLU A 209 -15.49 -3.16 -4.39
N ASP A 210 -15.21 -2.63 -3.20
CA ASP A 210 -14.66 -1.28 -3.04
C ASP A 210 -13.17 -1.14 -3.43
N GLY A 211 -12.50 -2.23 -3.80
CA GLY A 211 -11.08 -2.26 -4.19
C GLY A 211 -10.10 -2.50 -3.04
N PHE A 212 -10.59 -2.68 -1.80
CA PHE A 212 -9.73 -2.78 -0.61
C PHE A 212 -9.48 -4.22 -0.16
N LYS A 213 -8.21 -4.52 0.11
CA LYS A 213 -7.69 -5.80 0.61
C LYS A 213 -7.88 -5.96 2.12
N ASN A 214 -8.15 -4.88 2.85
CA ASN A 214 -8.35 -4.90 4.29
C ASN A 214 -9.82 -5.10 4.72
N SER A 215 -10.71 -5.49 3.79
CA SER A 215 -12.12 -5.77 4.09
C SER A 215 -12.31 -7.07 4.87
N SER A 216 -13.11 -7.03 5.94
CA SER A 216 -13.45 -8.18 6.78
C SER A 216 -14.10 -9.34 6.02
N GLU A 217 -14.85 -9.05 4.95
CA GLU A 217 -15.51 -10.06 4.10
C GLU A 217 -14.51 -10.94 3.34
N MET A 218 -13.35 -10.40 2.99
CA MET A 218 -12.34 -11.07 2.18
C MET A 218 -11.27 -11.79 3.02
N LEU A 219 -11.26 -11.56 4.34
CA LEU A 219 -10.15 -11.89 5.22
C LEU A 219 -10.43 -13.09 6.11
N GLN A 220 -10.91 -14.17 5.50
CA GLN A 220 -11.01 -15.48 6.17
C GLN A 220 -9.64 -16.15 6.30
N MET A 221 -9.52 -17.12 7.20
CA MET A 221 -8.28 -17.87 7.44
C MET A 221 -8.52 -19.38 7.38
N THR A 222 -7.71 -20.06 6.58
CA THR A 222 -7.65 -21.53 6.52
C THR A 222 -6.66 -22.09 7.55
N ALA A 223 -6.80 -23.37 7.89
CA ALA A 223 -5.84 -24.05 8.78
C ALA A 223 -4.40 -24.00 8.23
N MET A 224 -4.22 -24.11 6.91
CA MET A 224 -2.91 -24.04 6.26
C MET A 224 -2.28 -22.65 6.40
N GLN A 225 -3.07 -21.58 6.27
CA GLN A 225 -2.59 -20.22 6.49
C GLN A 225 -2.11 -20.02 7.93
N LEU A 226 -2.81 -20.57 8.93
CA LEU A 226 -2.37 -20.49 10.32
C LEU A 226 -1.01 -21.17 10.56
N VAL A 227 -0.78 -22.33 9.97
CA VAL A 227 0.54 -23.02 10.00
C VAL A 227 1.61 -22.13 9.38
N GLN A 228 1.31 -21.51 8.23
CA GLN A 228 2.24 -20.61 7.57
C GLN A 228 2.55 -19.36 8.42
N TYR A 229 1.56 -18.75 9.08
CA TYR A 229 1.79 -17.64 10.02
C TYR A 229 2.72 -18.03 11.17
N ARG A 230 2.52 -19.23 11.77
CA ARG A 230 3.43 -19.71 12.82
C ARG A 230 4.85 -19.89 12.29
N LYS A 231 5.01 -20.45 11.09
CA LYS A 231 6.32 -20.63 10.44
C LYS A 231 7.01 -19.28 10.20
N GLN A 232 6.28 -18.29 9.69
CA GLN A 232 6.82 -16.95 9.47
C GLN A 232 7.18 -16.24 10.77
N ALA A 233 6.34 -16.36 11.80
CA ALA A 233 6.63 -15.78 13.11
C ALA A 233 7.92 -16.35 13.73
N ARG A 234 8.11 -17.68 13.64
CA ARG A 234 9.33 -18.34 14.10
C ARG A 234 10.56 -17.88 13.32
N ARG A 235 10.48 -17.81 11.98
CA ARG A 235 11.57 -17.30 11.12
C ARG A 235 11.93 -15.85 11.48
N ALA A 236 10.92 -15.01 11.69
CA ALA A 236 11.12 -13.61 12.04
C ALA A 236 11.80 -13.44 13.40
N LEU A 237 11.37 -14.23 14.41
CA LEU A 237 12.01 -14.25 15.73
C LEU A 237 13.46 -14.75 15.66
N HIS A 238 13.75 -15.78 14.86
CA HIS A 238 15.13 -16.20 14.61
C HIS A 238 15.98 -15.11 13.93
N SER A 239 15.37 -14.28 13.08
CA SER A 239 16.07 -13.16 12.44
C SER A 239 16.32 -12.00 13.42
N ALA A 240 15.41 -11.79 14.37
CA ALA A 240 15.52 -10.74 15.39
C ALA A 240 16.44 -11.11 16.55
N THR A 241 16.57 -12.40 16.85
CA THR A 241 17.30 -12.91 18.01
C THR A 241 18.58 -13.63 17.58
N ILE A 242 19.70 -13.25 18.18
CA ILE A 242 20.99 -13.92 17.95
C ILE A 242 21.21 -15.02 18.99
N ARG A 243 21.91 -16.09 18.58
CA ARG A 243 22.41 -17.15 19.48
C ARG A 243 23.94 -17.21 19.40
N GLY A 244 24.60 -17.29 20.55
CA GLY A 244 26.05 -17.51 20.62
C GLY A 244 26.92 -16.25 20.57
N LYS A 245 28.18 -16.44 20.19
CA LYS A 245 29.20 -15.38 20.19
C LYS A 245 29.05 -14.46 18.97
N ARG A 246 29.62 -13.25 19.10
CA ARG A 246 29.72 -12.27 18.01
C ARG A 246 30.33 -12.93 16.75
N PRO A 247 29.67 -12.87 15.58
CA PRO A 247 30.22 -13.43 14.36
C PRO A 247 31.40 -12.60 13.87
N ASP A 248 32.42 -13.28 13.34
CA ASP A 248 33.60 -12.65 12.76
C ASP A 248 33.25 -12.03 11.39
N PRO A 249 33.46 -10.72 11.18
CA PRO A 249 33.20 -10.10 9.89
C PRO A 249 34.20 -10.50 8.82
N VAL A 250 33.72 -10.60 7.59
CA VAL A 250 34.55 -10.63 6.39
C VAL A 250 34.60 -9.25 5.74
N TYR A 251 35.74 -8.95 5.12
CA TYR A 251 36.01 -7.66 4.51
C TYR A 251 36.42 -7.80 3.04
N TYR A 252 35.94 -6.87 2.22
CA TYR A 252 36.44 -6.66 0.86
C TYR A 252 36.93 -5.21 0.78
N GLY A 253 38.18 -5.00 0.41
CA GLY A 253 38.73 -3.67 0.11
C GLY A 253 39.24 -3.66 -1.32
N ILE A 254 38.53 -2.95 -2.19
CA ILE A 254 38.69 -3.05 -3.64
C ILE A 254 39.04 -1.66 -4.19
N PRO A 255 40.34 -1.33 -4.34
CA PRO A 255 40.77 -0.15 -5.08
C PRO A 255 40.57 -0.37 -6.58
N MET A 256 40.05 0.65 -7.29
CA MET A 256 39.78 0.53 -8.73
C MET A 256 41.05 0.31 -9.56
N ARG A 257 42.21 0.77 -9.07
CA ARG A 257 43.52 0.40 -9.62
C ARG A 257 43.73 -1.11 -9.65
N ALA A 258 43.51 -1.80 -8.53
CA ALA A 258 43.65 -3.26 -8.47
C ALA A 258 42.61 -3.99 -9.33
N PHE A 259 41.43 -3.39 -9.51
CA PHE A 259 40.43 -3.90 -10.45
C PHE A 259 40.98 -3.88 -11.88
N THR A 260 41.56 -2.76 -12.30
CA THR A 260 42.14 -2.59 -13.64
C THR A 260 43.35 -3.49 -13.85
N GLU A 261 44.26 -3.59 -12.88
CA GLU A 261 45.43 -4.49 -12.94
C GLU A 261 45.02 -5.96 -13.08
N ARG A 262 43.91 -6.37 -12.46
CA ARG A 262 43.38 -7.74 -12.56
C ARG A 262 42.63 -7.99 -13.89
N PHE A 263 41.95 -6.97 -14.38
CA PHE A 263 41.10 -7.05 -15.55
C PHE A 263 41.90 -6.96 -16.86
N ASP A 264 42.79 -5.97 -16.95
CA ASP A 264 43.63 -5.65 -18.11
C ASP A 264 45.03 -5.19 -17.64
N PRO A 265 45.94 -6.16 -17.35
CA PRO A 265 47.29 -5.87 -16.87
C PRO A 265 48.11 -5.03 -17.87
N GLU A 266 47.87 -5.21 -19.18
CA GLU A 266 48.60 -4.47 -20.22
C GLU A 266 48.20 -3.00 -20.23
N HIS A 267 46.91 -2.70 -20.09
CA HIS A 267 46.41 -1.35 -19.92
C HIS A 267 46.99 -0.70 -18.66
N ALA A 268 46.92 -1.39 -17.51
CA ALA A 268 47.48 -0.88 -16.26
C ALA A 268 48.99 -0.57 -16.36
N ALA A 269 49.76 -1.47 -17.01
CA ALA A 269 51.18 -1.24 -17.27
C ALA A 269 51.42 -0.05 -18.22
N SER A 270 50.53 0.16 -19.20
CA SER A 270 50.57 1.32 -20.09
C SER A 270 50.39 2.63 -19.33
N VAL A 271 49.38 2.69 -18.47
CA VAL A 271 49.14 3.86 -17.59
C VAL A 271 50.34 4.16 -16.71
N ALA A 272 50.93 3.13 -16.08
CA ALA A 272 52.12 3.28 -15.26
C ALA A 272 53.33 3.84 -16.04
N ARG A 273 53.54 3.39 -17.28
CA ARG A 273 54.59 3.92 -18.17
C ARG A 273 54.36 5.39 -18.52
N THR A 274 53.13 5.77 -18.86
CA THR A 274 52.79 7.17 -19.17
C THR A 274 52.99 8.07 -17.96
N LEU A 275 52.51 7.66 -16.78
CA LEU A 275 52.72 8.38 -15.52
C LEU A 275 54.20 8.55 -15.16
N LYS A 276 55.02 7.54 -15.47
CA LYS A 276 56.47 7.62 -15.28
C LYS A 276 57.10 8.68 -16.19
N ARG A 277 56.77 8.67 -17.49
CA ARG A 277 57.24 9.66 -18.46
C ARG A 277 56.83 11.09 -18.12
N ILE A 278 55.59 11.27 -17.62
CA ILE A 278 55.11 12.59 -17.15
C ILE A 278 55.92 13.05 -15.94
N ARG A 279 56.19 12.17 -14.97
CA ARG A 279 57.00 12.49 -13.78
C ARG A 279 58.46 12.81 -14.14
N GLU A 280 59.03 12.09 -15.10
CA GLU A 280 60.39 12.28 -15.59
C GLU A 280 60.52 13.46 -16.57
N LYS A 281 59.41 14.14 -16.91
CA LYS A 281 59.32 15.24 -17.89
C LYS A 281 59.70 14.84 -19.33
N ASP A 282 59.68 13.55 -19.64
CA ASP A 282 59.86 12.98 -21.00
C ASP A 282 58.60 13.12 -21.89
N MET A 283 57.51 13.60 -21.30
CA MET A 283 56.21 13.84 -21.94
C MET A 283 55.44 14.85 -21.10
N SER A 284 54.86 15.86 -21.73
CA SER A 284 53.94 16.78 -21.04
C SER A 284 52.56 16.16 -20.83
N LEU A 285 51.84 16.64 -19.81
CA LEU A 285 50.45 16.24 -19.56
C LEU A 285 49.55 16.50 -20.77
N GLN A 286 49.74 17.62 -21.46
CA GLN A 286 48.98 17.99 -22.65
C GLN A 286 49.23 17.02 -23.81
N GLU A 287 50.47 16.61 -24.04
CA GLU A 287 50.80 15.60 -25.06
C GLU A 287 50.17 14.23 -24.74
N ALA A 288 50.15 13.83 -23.46
CA ALA A 288 49.52 12.58 -23.02
C ALA A 288 48.00 12.60 -23.27
N LEU A 289 47.32 13.69 -22.87
CA LEU A 289 45.89 13.86 -23.08
C LEU A 289 45.52 13.91 -24.57
N GLN A 290 46.27 14.66 -25.39
CA GLN A 290 46.06 14.73 -26.84
C GLN A 290 46.30 13.38 -27.54
N ALA A 291 47.30 12.62 -27.11
CA ALA A 291 47.56 11.29 -27.66
C ALA A 291 46.39 10.33 -27.39
N GLU A 292 45.81 10.42 -26.20
CA GLU A 292 44.66 9.59 -25.82
C GLU A 292 43.37 10.04 -26.54
N GLU A 293 43.09 11.34 -26.65
CA GLU A 293 41.96 11.87 -27.43
C GLU A 293 42.01 11.43 -28.91
N LYS A 294 43.22 11.40 -29.50
CA LYS A 294 43.41 10.88 -30.87
C LYS A 294 43.12 9.39 -30.98
N LYS A 295 43.48 8.61 -29.96
CA LYS A 295 43.31 7.16 -29.92
C LYS A 295 41.85 6.75 -29.68
N TYR A 296 41.12 7.56 -28.92
CA TYR A 296 39.71 7.36 -28.60
C TYR A 296 38.90 8.58 -29.07
N ARG A 297 38.72 8.70 -30.39
CA ARG A 297 37.78 9.68 -30.97
C ARG A 297 36.36 9.33 -30.51
N GLY A 298 35.90 10.00 -29.46
CA GLY A 298 34.60 9.81 -28.83
C GLY A 298 34.70 9.08 -27.49
N ARG A 299 34.02 9.61 -26.47
CA ARG A 299 33.93 8.98 -25.15
C ARG A 299 33.26 7.60 -25.30
N PRO A 300 33.76 6.56 -24.61
CA PRO A 300 33.14 5.25 -24.72
C PRO A 300 31.72 5.30 -24.15
N GLY A 301 30.70 5.04 -24.98
CA GLY A 301 29.35 4.81 -24.45
C GLY A 301 29.38 3.63 -23.46
N GLY A 302 28.99 3.84 -22.20
CA GLY A 302 28.98 2.82 -21.16
C GLY A 302 29.79 3.16 -19.90
N THR A 303 29.86 2.22 -18.96
CA THR A 303 30.81 2.24 -17.83
C THR A 303 32.22 1.95 -18.33
N TYR A 304 33.24 2.64 -17.82
CA TYR A 304 34.66 2.41 -18.17
C TYR A 304 35.61 2.80 -17.04
N PHE A 305 36.81 2.19 -17.00
CA PHE A 305 37.91 2.63 -16.14
C PHE A 305 38.66 3.78 -16.79
N ARG A 306 39.14 4.73 -16.00
CA ARG A 306 39.91 5.89 -16.44
C ARG A 306 40.96 6.26 -15.42
N ASN A 307 42.17 6.59 -15.87
CA ASN A 307 43.13 7.32 -15.06
C ASN A 307 42.93 8.83 -15.26
N LEU A 308 42.66 9.56 -14.18
CA LEU A 308 42.34 10.99 -14.23
C LEU A 308 43.53 11.88 -14.62
N ILE A 309 44.78 11.39 -14.48
CA ILE A 309 45.99 12.13 -14.88
C ILE A 309 46.28 11.88 -16.37
N THR A 310 46.43 10.62 -16.78
CA THR A 310 46.86 10.31 -18.16
C THR A 310 45.72 10.39 -19.17
N GLY A 311 44.46 10.43 -18.70
CA GLY A 311 43.26 10.35 -19.53
C GLY A 311 42.96 8.94 -20.05
N GLN A 312 43.88 7.99 -19.88
CA GLN A 312 43.76 6.66 -20.47
C GLN A 312 42.60 5.88 -19.89
N GLY A 313 41.84 5.19 -20.76
CA GLY A 313 40.66 4.43 -20.32
C GLY A 313 40.47 3.07 -20.99
N VAL A 314 39.75 2.19 -20.30
CA VAL A 314 39.43 0.83 -20.77
C VAL A 314 38.02 0.42 -20.35
N LYS A 315 37.25 -0.21 -21.25
CA LYS A 315 35.92 -0.75 -20.91
C LYS A 315 36.06 -2.05 -20.12
N PRO A 316 35.35 -2.21 -18.98
CA PRO A 316 35.27 -3.48 -18.29
C PRO A 316 34.58 -4.53 -19.16
N ARG A 317 35.10 -5.77 -19.12
CA ARG A 317 34.40 -6.97 -19.60
C ARG A 317 34.16 -7.88 -18.40
N TRP A 318 32.95 -7.81 -17.85
CA TRP A 318 32.54 -8.77 -16.84
C TRP A 318 32.13 -10.09 -17.50
N SER A 319 32.55 -11.21 -16.89
CA SER A 319 32.14 -12.55 -17.27
C SER A 319 31.87 -13.35 -16.02
N TYR A 320 30.68 -13.97 -15.95
CA TYR A 320 30.34 -14.88 -14.85
C TYR A 320 31.02 -16.25 -15.01
N HIS A 321 31.46 -16.64 -16.20
CA HIS A 321 32.12 -17.93 -16.41
C HIS A 321 33.51 -17.96 -15.76
N GLY A 322 33.82 -19.06 -15.07
CA GLY A 322 35.14 -19.32 -14.49
C GLY A 322 35.49 -18.44 -13.28
N ALA A 323 34.58 -17.57 -12.82
CA ALA A 323 34.79 -16.65 -11.70
C ALA A 323 36.11 -15.85 -11.78
N LYS A 324 36.53 -15.52 -13.01
CA LYS A 324 37.83 -14.88 -13.30
C LYS A 324 38.04 -13.57 -12.51
N TYR A 325 36.95 -12.84 -12.31
CA TYR A 325 36.95 -11.52 -11.67
C TYR A 325 36.43 -11.52 -10.23
N ALA A 326 36.16 -12.70 -9.65
CA ALA A 326 35.64 -12.82 -8.30
C ALA A 326 36.66 -12.36 -7.25
N TRP A 327 36.24 -11.45 -6.38
CA TRP A 327 37.01 -11.02 -5.23
C TRP A 327 36.85 -12.00 -4.08
N LYS A 328 37.93 -12.18 -3.30
CA LYS A 328 37.93 -13.02 -2.10
C LYS A 328 37.89 -12.13 -0.87
N PRO A 329 37.09 -12.47 0.14
CA PRO A 329 37.11 -11.77 1.41
C PRO A 329 38.44 -11.99 2.15
N VAL A 330 38.75 -11.06 3.04
CA VAL A 330 39.82 -11.19 4.05
C VAL A 330 39.22 -11.08 5.46
N SER A 331 39.89 -11.65 6.46
CA SER A 331 39.44 -11.65 7.86
C SER A 331 39.82 -10.38 8.63
N LYS A 332 40.83 -9.65 8.17
CA LYS A 332 41.24 -8.36 8.76
C LYS A 332 40.83 -7.23 7.83
N ARG A 333 40.19 -6.19 8.39
CA ARG A 333 39.80 -5.01 7.63
C ARG A 333 41.02 -4.36 6.96
N PRO A 334 41.04 -4.23 5.62
CA PRO A 334 42.10 -3.53 4.91
C PRO A 334 42.18 -2.06 5.32
N GLU A 335 43.38 -1.49 5.27
CA GLU A 335 43.55 -0.04 5.40
C GLU A 335 42.97 0.66 4.17
N ILE A 336 42.27 1.77 4.38
CA ILE A 336 41.65 2.54 3.30
C ILE A 336 42.76 3.32 2.58
N PRO A 337 43.00 3.10 1.27
CA PRO A 337 44.01 3.85 0.54
C PRO A 337 43.63 5.34 0.44
N PRO A 338 44.61 6.26 0.25
CA PRO A 338 44.30 7.64 -0.12
C PRO A 338 43.47 7.71 -1.41
N ALA A 339 42.85 8.85 -1.70
CA ALA A 339 42.12 9.04 -2.96
C ALA A 339 43.03 8.74 -4.16
N MET A 340 42.53 7.96 -5.11
CA MET A 340 43.30 7.51 -6.27
C MET A 340 42.76 8.12 -7.56
N GLU A 341 43.64 8.26 -8.55
CA GLU A 341 43.32 8.78 -9.87
C GLU A 341 42.83 7.69 -10.83
N ASP A 342 43.05 6.42 -10.50
CA ASP A 342 42.44 5.28 -11.18
C ASP A 342 41.01 5.11 -10.68
N VAL A 343 40.04 5.44 -11.53
CA VAL A 343 38.61 5.44 -11.20
C VAL A 343 37.82 4.59 -12.18
N VAL A 344 36.65 4.13 -11.75
CA VAL A 344 35.58 3.72 -12.68
C VAL A 344 34.61 4.86 -12.88
N VAL A 345 34.33 5.19 -14.14
CA VAL A 345 33.31 6.15 -14.55
C VAL A 345 32.01 5.40 -14.83
N ILE A 346 30.93 5.78 -14.13
CA ILE A 346 29.59 5.22 -14.32
C ILE A 346 28.70 6.30 -14.96
N ALA A 347 28.52 6.20 -16.27
CA ALA A 347 27.66 7.09 -17.04
C ALA A 347 26.16 6.88 -16.70
N PRO A 348 25.27 7.83 -17.04
CA PRO A 348 23.83 7.71 -16.81
C PRO A 348 23.22 6.45 -17.41
N ASN A 349 22.29 5.82 -16.68
CA ASN A 349 21.65 4.56 -17.04
C ASN A 349 22.63 3.40 -17.29
N GLN A 350 23.89 3.53 -16.87
CA GLN A 350 24.89 2.46 -16.91
C GLN A 350 25.12 1.88 -15.52
N LYS A 351 25.63 0.65 -15.49
CA LYS A 351 25.92 -0.07 -14.26
C LYS A 351 27.36 -0.52 -14.19
N PHE A 352 27.88 -0.62 -12.97
CA PHE A 352 29.15 -1.25 -12.65
C PHE A 352 28.92 -2.48 -11.79
N VAL A 353 29.46 -3.63 -12.22
CA VAL A 353 29.26 -4.93 -11.56
C VAL A 353 30.54 -5.34 -10.84
N VAL A 354 30.41 -5.72 -9.57
CA VAL A 354 31.48 -6.23 -8.72
C VAL A 354 31.16 -7.68 -8.33
N ASP A 355 31.97 -8.62 -8.82
CA ASP A 355 31.85 -10.05 -8.49
C ASP A 355 32.50 -10.33 -7.12
N VAL A 356 31.68 -10.71 -6.14
CA VAL A 356 32.12 -10.96 -4.75
C VAL A 356 32.31 -12.45 -4.48
N GLY A 357 32.22 -13.30 -5.51
CA GLY A 357 32.36 -14.75 -5.38
C GLY A 357 31.30 -15.35 -4.47
N ASN A 358 31.67 -16.36 -3.68
CA ASN A 358 30.78 -17.05 -2.74
C ASN A 358 31.23 -16.86 -1.27
N GLY A 359 32.00 -15.81 -0.98
CA GLY A 359 32.62 -15.61 0.34
C GLY A 359 31.83 -14.78 1.35
N LEU A 360 30.65 -14.26 0.97
CA LEU A 360 29.77 -13.55 1.90
C LEU A 360 29.15 -14.53 2.90
N PRO A 361 28.89 -14.13 4.16
CA PRO A 361 28.16 -14.95 5.12
C PRO A 361 26.69 -15.12 4.69
N ASP A 362 25.99 -16.06 5.32
CA ASP A 362 24.57 -16.34 5.00
C ASP A 362 23.64 -15.28 5.59
N GLU A 363 23.96 -14.78 6.77
CA GLU A 363 23.12 -13.88 7.55
C GLU A 363 23.89 -12.61 8.00
N GLY A 364 23.13 -11.67 8.56
CA GLY A 364 23.63 -10.40 9.07
C GLY A 364 23.60 -9.27 8.05
N ASN A 365 23.85 -8.05 8.54
CA ASN A 365 23.80 -6.85 7.72
C ASN A 365 25.14 -6.63 7.02
N MET A 366 25.17 -6.68 5.69
CA MET A 366 26.32 -6.31 4.88
C MET A 366 26.31 -4.80 4.61
N ARG A 367 27.37 -4.10 5.01
CA ARG A 367 27.59 -2.69 4.66
C ARG A 367 28.45 -2.59 3.41
N VAL A 368 27.89 -2.01 2.35
CA VAL A 368 28.61 -1.71 1.09
C VAL A 368 28.92 -0.21 1.08
N ARG A 369 30.20 0.16 0.99
CA ARG A 369 30.67 1.54 0.95
C ARG A 369 31.41 1.79 -0.37
N ILE A 370 31.22 2.97 -0.94
CA ILE A 370 32.00 3.44 -2.08
C ILE A 370 32.56 4.82 -1.77
N ARG A 371 33.76 5.12 -2.28
CA ARG A 371 34.28 6.49 -2.34
C ARG A 371 34.06 7.02 -3.75
N ALA A 372 33.26 8.08 -3.86
CA ALA A 372 32.75 8.56 -5.13
C ALA A 372 32.73 10.10 -5.22
N ALA A 373 32.84 10.62 -6.43
CA ALA A 373 32.70 12.04 -6.76
C ALA A 373 31.95 12.21 -8.09
N ARG A 374 31.31 13.36 -8.26
CA ARG A 374 30.72 13.77 -9.54
C ARG A 374 31.81 13.94 -10.59
N LEU A 375 31.50 13.60 -11.84
CA LEU A 375 32.40 13.84 -12.98
C LEU A 375 31.81 14.96 -13.84
N LEU A 376 32.50 16.11 -13.88
CA LEU A 376 32.15 17.18 -14.81
C LEU A 376 32.73 16.87 -16.19
N GLU A 377 31.83 16.64 -17.13
CA GLU A 377 32.11 16.41 -18.53
C GLU A 377 31.72 17.66 -19.35
N GLU A 378 32.31 17.87 -20.53
CA GLU A 378 31.87 18.95 -21.42
C GLU A 378 30.37 18.82 -21.72
N ASN A 379 29.61 19.92 -21.56
CA ASN A 379 28.15 20.00 -21.66
C ASN A 379 27.35 19.31 -20.54
N THR A 380 27.98 19.04 -19.38
CA THR A 380 27.27 18.58 -18.18
C THR A 380 26.77 19.78 -17.38
N ASP A 381 25.49 19.81 -17.07
CA ASP A 381 24.95 20.79 -16.13
C ASP A 381 25.27 20.35 -14.68
N ASP A 382 26.07 21.16 -13.99
CA ASP A 382 26.54 20.91 -12.62
C ASP A 382 25.38 20.80 -11.60
N ARG A 383 24.20 21.33 -11.94
CA ARG A 383 22.98 21.21 -11.12
C ARG A 383 22.46 19.77 -11.01
N HIS A 384 22.81 18.89 -11.95
CA HIS A 384 22.35 17.50 -11.96
C HIS A 384 23.32 16.59 -11.23
N HIS A 385 22.92 16.15 -10.03
CA HIS A 385 23.71 15.22 -9.27
C HIS A 385 23.42 13.76 -9.67
N PRO A 386 24.46 12.95 -9.93
CA PRO A 386 24.30 11.53 -10.21
C PRO A 386 23.64 10.80 -9.04
N THR A 387 22.74 9.87 -9.34
CA THR A 387 22.10 9.03 -8.31
C THR A 387 22.47 7.56 -8.53
N LEU A 388 22.89 6.87 -7.47
CA LEU A 388 23.23 5.45 -7.50
C LEU A 388 22.20 4.58 -6.77
N ARG A 389 21.86 3.46 -7.39
CA ARG A 389 21.07 2.37 -6.81
C ARG A 389 21.91 1.10 -6.72
N LEU A 390 21.85 0.42 -5.58
CA LEU A 390 22.57 -0.83 -5.34
C LEU A 390 21.67 -2.04 -5.61
N TYR A 391 22.15 -2.94 -6.47
CA TYR A 391 21.54 -4.24 -6.71
C TYR A 391 22.44 -5.35 -6.17
N PHE A 392 21.82 -6.40 -5.62
CA PHE A 392 22.46 -7.67 -5.33
C PHE A 392 21.94 -8.73 -6.29
N GLY A 393 22.79 -9.64 -6.73
CA GLY A 393 22.36 -10.68 -7.65
C GLY A 393 23.30 -11.86 -7.72
N ASN A 394 22.85 -12.86 -8.46
CA ASN A 394 23.62 -14.03 -8.80
C ASN A 394 23.28 -14.48 -10.23
N GLN A 395 24.21 -15.18 -10.87
CA GLN A 395 24.02 -15.73 -12.21
C GLN A 395 24.60 -17.15 -12.26
N PRO A 396 23.79 -18.16 -11.88
CA PRO A 396 24.25 -19.54 -11.87
C PRO A 396 24.54 -20.08 -13.27
N SER A 397 23.80 -19.64 -14.30
CA SER A 397 23.97 -20.13 -15.68
C SER A 397 23.63 -19.06 -16.73
N ASN A 398 23.66 -19.44 -18.00
CA ASN A 398 23.19 -18.63 -19.13
C ASN A 398 21.68 -18.39 -19.07
N ASP A 399 20.93 -19.37 -18.57
CA ASP A 399 19.47 -19.35 -18.52
C ASP A 399 18.92 -18.90 -17.16
N SER A 400 19.79 -18.62 -16.18
CA SER A 400 19.40 -18.23 -14.83
C SER A 400 20.22 -17.04 -14.33
N ARG A 401 19.52 -15.93 -14.08
CA ARG A 401 20.07 -14.72 -13.46
C ARG A 401 19.02 -14.06 -12.59
N LEU A 402 19.42 -13.70 -11.38
CA LEU A 402 18.60 -12.94 -10.45
C LEU A 402 19.33 -11.65 -10.08
N SER A 403 18.60 -10.54 -10.02
CA SER A 403 19.12 -9.26 -9.54
C SER A 403 17.98 -8.47 -8.90
N VAL A 404 18.15 -8.09 -7.64
CA VAL A 404 17.15 -7.38 -6.85
C VAL A 404 17.73 -6.07 -6.34
N ASN A 405 16.90 -5.04 -6.24
CA ASN A 405 17.28 -3.80 -5.58
C ASN A 405 17.40 -4.09 -4.07
N VAL A 406 18.51 -3.69 -3.45
CA VAL A 406 18.80 -3.96 -2.03
C VAL A 406 19.10 -2.70 -1.23
N GLY A 407 18.86 -1.51 -1.80
CA GLY A 407 19.17 -0.27 -1.14
C GLY A 407 18.34 0.91 -1.61
N ARG A 408 18.36 1.98 -0.82
CA ARG A 408 17.83 3.28 -1.24
C ARG A 408 18.69 3.89 -2.34
N ASP A 409 18.11 4.79 -3.10
CA ASP A 409 18.84 5.64 -4.02
C ASP A 409 19.71 6.63 -3.24
N VAL A 410 20.97 6.78 -3.66
CA VAL A 410 21.95 7.67 -3.02
C VAL A 410 22.42 8.71 -4.03
N VAL A 411 22.21 9.98 -3.71
CA VAL A 411 22.70 11.11 -4.51
C VAL A 411 24.19 11.31 -4.22
N ILE A 412 25.00 11.36 -5.27
CA ILE A 412 26.42 11.67 -5.20
C ILE A 412 26.58 13.16 -5.40
N ASP A 413 26.79 13.89 -4.30
CA ASP A 413 26.93 15.35 -4.24
C ASP A 413 28.40 15.82 -4.18
N ALA A 414 29.33 14.93 -3.84
CA ALA A 414 30.76 15.21 -3.75
C ALA A 414 31.32 15.84 -5.04
N PRO A 415 31.98 17.01 -4.97
CA PRO A 415 32.45 17.69 -6.17
C PRO A 415 33.63 16.93 -6.82
N PRO A 416 33.91 17.18 -8.11
CA PRO A 416 35.06 16.58 -8.77
C PRO A 416 36.36 16.84 -8.01
N GLY A 417 37.13 15.79 -7.73
CA GLY A 417 38.40 15.87 -7.00
C GLY A 417 38.30 15.78 -5.47
N ASP A 418 37.10 15.85 -4.88
CA ASP A 418 36.87 15.67 -3.43
C ASP A 418 35.93 14.49 -3.17
N ALA A 419 36.39 13.28 -3.50
CA ALA A 419 35.57 12.06 -3.39
C ALA A 419 35.25 11.70 -1.93
N ARG A 420 33.98 11.41 -1.65
CA ARG A 420 33.45 11.11 -0.30
C ARG A 420 32.86 9.71 -0.23
N PHE A 421 32.71 9.21 1.00
CA PHE A 421 32.11 7.89 1.24
C PHE A 421 30.58 7.92 1.24
N TYR A 422 29.99 7.00 0.49
CA TYR A 422 28.55 6.70 0.48
C TYR A 422 28.34 5.24 0.81
N HIS A 423 27.20 4.87 1.40
CA HIS A 423 26.97 3.48 1.81
C HIS A 423 25.51 3.02 1.75
N TRP A 424 25.37 1.69 1.71
CA TRP A 424 24.14 0.93 1.84
C TRP A 424 24.32 -0.16 2.88
N ASP A 425 23.25 -0.46 3.62
CA ASP A 425 23.17 -1.58 4.54
C ASP A 425 22.18 -2.61 3.99
N VAL A 426 22.64 -3.84 3.79
CA VAL A 426 21.93 -4.91 3.08
C VAL A 426 21.75 -6.12 4.02
N PRO A 427 20.52 -6.50 4.40
CA PRO A 427 20.29 -7.66 5.24
C PRO A 427 20.43 -8.96 4.44
N LEU A 428 21.57 -9.65 4.57
CA LEU A 428 21.90 -10.81 3.73
C LEU A 428 20.92 -11.98 3.86
N GLY A 429 20.26 -12.13 5.02
CA GLY A 429 19.25 -13.16 5.24
C GLY A 429 17.94 -12.94 4.44
N GLU A 430 17.68 -11.72 3.99
CA GLU A 430 16.45 -11.38 3.25
C GLU A 430 16.65 -11.30 1.73
N VAL A 431 17.91 -11.19 1.30
CA VAL A 431 18.25 -11.15 -0.10
C VAL A 431 18.29 -12.57 -0.68
N PRO A 432 17.67 -12.83 -1.83
CA PRO A 432 17.75 -14.13 -2.48
C PRO A 432 19.20 -14.54 -2.77
N ARG A 433 19.66 -15.58 -2.08
CA ARG A 433 21.03 -16.10 -2.18
C ARG A 433 21.17 -17.07 -3.33
N ASN A 434 22.40 -17.23 -3.80
CA ASN A 434 22.69 -18.24 -4.81
C ASN A 434 22.57 -19.66 -4.20
N ALA A 435 21.64 -20.47 -4.72
CA ALA A 435 21.34 -21.80 -4.21
C ALA A 435 22.52 -22.80 -4.32
N PHE A 436 23.52 -22.50 -5.13
CA PHE A 436 24.66 -23.38 -5.37
C PHE A 436 25.90 -23.08 -4.50
N ARG A 437 25.83 -22.09 -3.60
CA ARG A 437 26.97 -21.58 -2.80
C ARG A 437 27.75 -22.65 -2.05
N ASP A 438 27.05 -23.62 -1.48
CA ASP A 438 27.62 -24.66 -0.62
C ASP A 438 27.80 -26.01 -1.33
N SER A 439 27.32 -26.13 -2.57
CA SER A 439 27.32 -27.40 -3.32
C SER A 439 28.30 -27.41 -4.48
N HIS A 440 28.65 -26.24 -5.04
CA HIS A 440 29.49 -26.13 -6.23
C HIS A 440 30.76 -25.34 -5.95
N ARG A 441 31.82 -25.64 -6.70
CA ARG A 441 33.06 -24.87 -6.62
C ARG A 441 32.94 -23.59 -7.44
N LEU A 442 33.38 -22.48 -6.88
CA LEU A 442 33.42 -21.19 -7.57
C LEU A 442 34.08 -21.30 -8.95
N GLY A 443 33.38 -20.82 -9.98
CA GLY A 443 33.80 -20.89 -11.38
C GLY A 443 33.32 -22.11 -12.18
N GLN A 444 32.76 -23.14 -11.53
CA GLN A 444 32.03 -24.22 -12.23
C GLN A 444 30.62 -23.78 -12.61
N LEU A 445 29.95 -24.49 -13.52
CA LEU A 445 28.53 -24.28 -13.81
C LEU A 445 27.71 -25.39 -13.12
N PRO A 446 26.60 -25.06 -12.41
CA PRO A 446 26.13 -23.72 -12.08
C PRO A 446 27.11 -22.94 -11.18
N ASN A 447 27.36 -21.66 -11.49
CA ASN A 447 28.32 -20.84 -10.75
C ASN A 447 27.74 -20.37 -9.41
N PRO A 448 28.37 -20.69 -8.26
CA PRO A 448 27.92 -20.24 -6.95
C PRO A 448 28.17 -18.74 -6.66
N GLY A 449 28.82 -18.01 -7.58
CA GLY A 449 29.17 -16.60 -7.40
C GLY A 449 27.97 -15.67 -7.25
N GLU A 450 28.17 -14.63 -6.45
CA GLU A 450 27.25 -13.51 -6.22
C GLU A 450 27.92 -12.21 -6.66
N PHE A 451 27.13 -11.20 -6.99
CA PHE A 451 27.63 -9.90 -7.43
C PHE A 451 26.81 -8.74 -6.87
N LEU A 452 27.48 -7.59 -6.75
CA LEU A 452 26.87 -6.29 -6.56
C LEU A 452 26.81 -5.54 -7.89
N SER A 453 25.79 -4.72 -8.09
CA SER A 453 25.67 -3.86 -9.27
C SER A 453 25.25 -2.46 -8.85
N LEU A 454 26.13 -1.49 -9.08
CA LEU A 454 25.87 -0.06 -8.89
C LEU A 454 25.28 0.50 -10.19
N LEU A 455 24.00 0.85 -10.19
CA LEU A 455 23.31 1.47 -11.33
C LEU A 455 23.25 2.97 -11.13
N ASN A 456 23.77 3.74 -12.08
CA ASN A 456 23.52 5.18 -12.15
C ASN A 456 22.11 5.40 -12.72
N THR A 457 21.18 5.83 -11.87
CA THR A 457 19.77 6.08 -12.19
C THR A 457 19.53 7.50 -12.70
N SER A 458 20.57 8.28 -13.02
CA SER A 458 20.37 9.60 -13.62
C SER A 458 19.73 9.52 -14.99
N SER A 459 18.84 10.46 -15.24
CA SER A 459 18.02 10.49 -16.46
C SER A 459 18.53 11.50 -17.49
N VAL A 460 19.49 12.32 -17.09
CA VAL A 460 20.24 13.31 -17.89
C VAL A 460 21.73 12.99 -17.85
N PRO A 461 22.56 13.62 -18.72
CA PRO A 461 24.03 13.56 -18.64
C PRO A 461 24.55 13.98 -17.26
N ALA A 462 24.86 13.00 -16.40
CA ALA A 462 25.44 13.17 -15.07
C ALA A 462 26.26 11.92 -14.71
N SER A 463 27.55 11.93 -15.06
CA SER A 463 28.49 10.85 -14.78
C SER A 463 29.07 10.99 -13.36
N LEU A 464 29.51 9.87 -12.79
CA LEU A 464 30.25 9.86 -11.53
C LEU A 464 31.49 8.98 -11.63
N THR A 465 32.44 9.22 -10.73
CA THR A 465 33.64 8.42 -10.52
C THR A 465 33.54 7.67 -9.21
N VAL A 466 34.05 6.44 -9.18
CA VAL A 466 34.31 5.68 -7.96
C VAL A 466 35.77 5.24 -7.98
N ASP A 467 36.52 5.47 -6.91
CA ASP A 467 37.94 5.07 -6.83
C ASP A 467 38.17 3.90 -5.86
N TYR A 468 37.27 3.71 -4.88
CA TYR A 468 37.39 2.65 -3.89
C TYR A 468 36.02 2.07 -3.49
N LEU A 469 35.95 0.76 -3.30
CA LEU A 469 34.78 0.05 -2.77
C LEU A 469 35.18 -0.81 -1.56
N GLU A 470 34.39 -0.75 -0.51
CA GLU A 470 34.55 -1.57 0.70
C GLU A 470 33.25 -2.33 1.02
N ILE A 471 33.38 -3.60 1.42
CA ILE A 471 32.26 -4.39 1.95
C ILE A 471 32.66 -4.92 3.33
N ILE A 472 31.74 -4.81 4.29
CA ILE A 472 31.86 -5.35 5.65
C ILE A 472 30.65 -6.24 5.89
N ALA A 473 30.83 -7.53 6.18
CA ALA A 473 29.72 -8.46 6.39
C ALA A 473 30.01 -9.49 7.51
N PRO A 474 29.23 -9.52 8.62
CA PRO A 474 28.27 -8.49 9.02
C PRO A 474 28.95 -7.22 9.52
N ALA A 475 28.39 -6.06 9.18
CA ALA A 475 28.68 -4.78 9.82
C ALA A 475 27.90 -4.72 11.15
N LEU A 476 28.64 -4.72 12.25
CA LEU A 476 28.10 -4.74 13.60
C LEU A 476 28.45 -3.43 14.31
N GLU A 477 27.45 -2.57 14.54
CA GLU A 477 27.60 -1.33 15.31
C GLU A 477 27.62 -1.61 16.82
N GLN A 478 26.77 -2.54 17.26
CA GLN A 478 26.71 -3.04 18.64
C GLN A 478 26.54 -4.57 18.65
N TRP A 479 26.81 -5.18 19.80
CA TRP A 479 26.56 -6.59 20.04
C TRP A 479 26.09 -6.81 21.48
N PRO A 480 24.96 -7.49 21.72
CA PRO A 480 23.95 -7.94 20.75
C PRO A 480 23.33 -6.82 19.89
N PRO A 481 22.79 -7.12 18.69
CA PRO A 481 22.10 -6.14 17.88
C PRO A 481 20.83 -5.60 18.57
N GLU A 482 20.39 -4.40 18.19
CA GLU A 482 19.22 -3.74 18.79
C GLU A 482 17.95 -4.61 18.73
N SER A 483 17.75 -5.33 17.64
CA SER A 483 16.63 -6.27 17.47
C SER A 483 16.60 -7.35 18.55
N HIS A 484 17.77 -7.78 19.03
CA HIS A 484 17.88 -8.78 20.09
C HIS A 484 17.56 -8.15 21.44
N THR A 485 18.18 -7.02 21.78
CA THR A 485 17.97 -6.35 23.07
C THR A 485 16.55 -5.84 23.25
N ARG A 486 15.83 -5.59 22.14
CA ARG A 486 14.40 -5.24 22.12
C ARG A 486 13.48 -6.38 22.58
N ILE A 487 13.92 -7.63 22.42
CA ILE A 487 13.17 -8.83 22.82
C ILE A 487 13.71 -9.36 24.15
N PHE A 488 15.02 -9.44 24.28
CA PHE A 488 15.73 -9.89 25.47
C PHE A 488 16.55 -8.73 26.04
N PRO A 489 15.95 -7.91 26.94
CA PRO A 489 16.71 -6.89 27.64
C PRO A 489 17.88 -7.52 28.44
N PRO A 490 18.93 -6.76 28.78
CA PRO A 490 20.00 -7.30 29.63
C PRO A 490 19.43 -7.91 30.92
N ARG A 491 19.80 -9.17 31.20
CA ARG A 491 19.43 -9.89 32.41
C ARG A 491 20.54 -9.71 33.45
N ASP A 492 20.18 -9.28 34.65
CA ASP A 492 21.10 -9.33 35.80
C ASP A 492 21.37 -10.79 36.18
N GLU A 493 22.64 -11.13 36.46
CA GLU A 493 23.07 -12.52 36.69
C GLU A 493 22.34 -13.21 37.86
N ASP A 494 21.83 -12.43 38.82
CA ASP A 494 21.14 -12.89 40.02
C ASP A 494 19.64 -13.21 39.82
N ILE A 495 19.05 -12.87 38.66
CA ILE A 495 17.63 -13.13 38.38
C ILE A 495 17.44 -14.57 37.92
N GLU A 496 16.53 -15.32 38.55
CA GLU A 496 16.15 -16.68 38.16
C GLU A 496 15.59 -16.76 36.72
N GLU A 497 15.86 -17.87 36.03
CA GLU A 497 15.50 -18.03 34.61
C GLU A 497 13.99 -17.89 34.37
N GLU A 498 13.17 -18.43 35.27
CA GLU A 498 11.70 -18.38 35.19
C GLU A 498 11.15 -16.97 35.42
N VAL A 499 11.75 -16.20 36.33
CA VAL A 499 11.37 -14.79 36.60
C VAL A 499 11.66 -13.95 35.37
N TYR A 500 12.84 -14.12 34.78
CA TYR A 500 13.21 -13.43 33.55
C TYR A 500 12.33 -13.85 32.35
N ALA A 501 11.98 -15.13 32.22
CA ALA A 501 11.04 -15.60 31.20
C ALA A 501 9.68 -14.88 31.32
N ARG A 502 9.17 -14.75 32.55
CA ARG A 502 7.91 -14.05 32.84
C ARG A 502 7.97 -12.60 32.41
N GLU A 503 9.01 -11.86 32.82
CA GLU A 503 9.18 -10.45 32.46
C GLU A 503 9.21 -10.24 30.96
N VAL A 504 10.03 -11.03 30.26
CA VAL A 504 10.16 -10.96 28.80
C VAL A 504 8.83 -11.28 28.10
N LEU A 505 8.14 -12.33 28.52
CA LEU A 505 6.86 -12.73 27.93
C LEU A 505 5.78 -11.68 28.16
N THR A 506 5.68 -11.10 29.35
CA THR A 506 4.70 -10.06 29.66
C THR A 506 4.86 -8.88 28.72
N VAL A 507 6.06 -8.27 28.66
CA VAL A 507 6.31 -7.09 27.81
C VAL A 507 6.10 -7.41 26.32
N PHE A 508 6.57 -8.58 25.87
CA PHE A 508 6.40 -9.00 24.49
C PHE A 508 4.92 -9.20 24.12
N MET A 509 4.15 -9.86 24.99
CA MET A 509 2.74 -10.14 24.77
C MET A 509 1.89 -8.86 24.82
N GLU A 510 2.18 -7.91 25.71
CA GLU A 510 1.46 -6.63 25.78
C GLU A 510 1.58 -5.84 24.49
N ARG A 511 2.81 -5.74 23.95
CA ARG A 511 3.07 -5.09 22.66
C ARG A 511 2.45 -5.85 21.50
N ALA A 512 2.60 -7.18 21.47
CA ALA A 512 2.07 -8.00 20.38
C ALA A 512 0.53 -7.99 20.33
N TRP A 513 -0.13 -8.15 21.48
CA TRP A 513 -1.60 -8.21 21.59
C TRP A 513 -2.25 -6.83 21.77
N ARG A 514 -1.44 -5.76 21.86
CA ARG A 514 -1.89 -4.36 21.86
C ARG A 514 -2.79 -4.01 23.05
N ARG A 515 -2.58 -4.71 24.18
CA ARG A 515 -3.32 -4.50 25.41
C ARG A 515 -2.57 -5.08 26.61
N PRO A 516 -2.91 -4.64 27.84
CA PRO A 516 -2.47 -5.33 29.05
C PRO A 516 -2.83 -6.81 29.01
N VAL A 517 -1.91 -7.66 29.47
CA VAL A 517 -2.10 -9.12 29.56
C VAL A 517 -2.51 -9.52 30.97
N THR A 518 -3.32 -10.56 31.11
CA THR A 518 -3.73 -11.05 32.43
C THR A 518 -2.72 -12.06 32.98
N GLU A 519 -2.66 -12.20 34.30
CA GLU A 519 -1.81 -13.21 34.95
C GLU A 519 -2.09 -14.63 34.46
N ALA A 520 -3.35 -14.95 34.14
CA ALA A 520 -3.72 -16.25 33.57
C ALA A 520 -3.12 -16.46 32.18
N GLU A 521 -3.06 -15.41 31.35
CA GLU A 521 -2.48 -15.47 30.01
C GLU A 521 -0.96 -15.67 30.05
N VAL A 522 -0.28 -14.92 30.92
CA VAL A 522 1.17 -15.07 31.13
C VAL A 522 1.48 -16.46 31.69
N SER A 523 0.76 -16.89 32.72
CA SER A 523 0.92 -18.22 33.32
C SER A 523 0.70 -19.34 32.31
N GLN A 524 -0.27 -19.22 31.39
CA GLN A 524 -0.48 -20.19 30.33
C GLN A 524 0.74 -20.30 29.39
N LYS A 525 1.41 -19.18 29.09
CA LYS A 525 2.61 -19.18 28.24
C LYS A 525 3.84 -19.69 28.97
N LEU A 526 3.95 -19.44 30.27
CA LEU A 526 4.99 -20.04 31.12
C LEU A 526 4.84 -21.55 31.24
N LEU A 527 3.61 -22.07 31.38
CA LEU A 527 3.38 -23.52 31.34
C LEU A 527 3.80 -24.16 30.00
N LEU A 528 3.64 -23.44 28.89
CA LEU A 528 4.15 -23.89 27.60
C LEU A 528 5.68 -23.83 27.56
N TYR A 529 6.29 -22.76 28.10
CA TYR A 529 7.73 -22.64 28.25
C TYR A 529 8.32 -23.82 29.04
N ASP A 530 7.80 -24.13 30.23
CA ASP A 530 8.28 -25.23 31.08
C ASP A 530 8.19 -26.58 30.40
N ARG A 531 7.19 -26.78 29.54
CA ARG A 531 7.02 -28.01 28.76
C ARG A 531 8.05 -28.12 27.63
N LEU A 532 8.38 -27.02 26.98
CA LEU A 532 9.30 -27.00 25.83
C LEU A 532 10.76 -26.95 26.27
N ARG A 533 11.05 -26.23 27.35
CA ARG A 533 12.40 -25.91 27.83
C ARG A 533 13.33 -27.13 27.99
N PRO A 534 12.89 -28.31 28.49
CA PRO A 534 13.74 -29.50 28.58
C PRO A 534 14.17 -30.09 27.23
N GLY A 535 13.42 -29.82 26.16
CA GLY A 535 13.72 -30.28 24.80
C GLY A 535 14.52 -29.30 23.95
N CYS A 536 14.73 -28.08 24.46
CA CYS A 536 15.48 -27.02 23.77
C CYS A 536 16.95 -27.01 24.21
N ILE A 537 17.84 -26.57 23.32
CA ILE A 537 19.28 -26.48 23.58
C ILE A 537 19.56 -25.43 24.66
N ASP A 538 18.84 -24.30 24.62
CA ASP A 538 19.01 -23.19 25.55
C ASP A 538 17.69 -22.48 25.86
N PHE A 539 17.76 -21.53 26.79
CA PHE A 539 16.66 -20.63 27.18
C PHE A 539 16.01 -19.92 25.97
N GLN A 540 16.84 -19.35 25.10
CA GLN A 540 16.36 -18.48 24.02
C GLN A 540 15.56 -19.27 22.97
N GLU A 541 15.95 -20.50 22.68
CA GLU A 541 15.21 -21.37 21.78
C GLU A 541 13.81 -21.70 22.32
N ALA A 542 13.70 -22.02 23.61
CA ALA A 542 12.39 -22.24 24.24
C ALA A 542 11.52 -20.97 24.18
N MET A 543 12.10 -19.80 24.46
CA MET A 543 11.41 -18.51 24.40
C MET A 543 10.93 -18.19 22.97
N VAL A 544 11.74 -18.42 21.94
CA VAL A 544 11.36 -18.21 20.53
C VAL A 544 10.16 -19.07 20.16
N GLU A 545 10.09 -20.34 20.58
CA GLU A 545 8.96 -21.21 20.28
C GLU A 545 7.66 -20.74 20.97
N VAL A 546 7.77 -20.25 22.21
CA VAL A 546 6.65 -19.68 22.97
C VAL A 546 6.18 -18.38 22.33
N MET A 547 7.09 -17.45 22.00
CA MET A 547 6.76 -16.20 21.31
C MET A 547 6.17 -16.44 19.92
N ALA A 548 6.64 -17.44 19.18
CA ALA A 548 6.02 -17.83 17.91
C ALA A 548 4.55 -18.24 18.11
N SER A 549 4.19 -18.85 19.25
CA SER A 549 2.80 -19.17 19.61
C SER A 549 1.97 -17.93 19.99
N VAL A 550 2.62 -16.85 20.47
CA VAL A 550 1.98 -15.56 20.77
C VAL A 550 1.62 -14.86 19.46
N LEU A 551 2.57 -14.80 18.52
CA LEU A 551 2.42 -14.18 17.20
C LEU A 551 1.51 -14.96 16.24
N SER A 552 1.33 -16.26 16.45
CA SER A 552 0.36 -17.06 15.68
C SER A 552 -1.01 -17.15 16.33
N SER A 553 -1.25 -16.44 17.44
CA SER A 553 -2.54 -16.48 18.14
C SER A 553 -3.57 -15.55 17.49
N PRO A 554 -4.88 -15.82 17.63
CA PRO A 554 -5.92 -14.91 17.17
C PRO A 554 -5.79 -13.49 17.73
N LYS A 555 -5.30 -13.35 18.98
CA LYS A 555 -5.07 -12.06 19.65
C LYS A 555 -4.01 -11.20 18.96
N TYR A 556 -3.04 -11.85 18.30
CA TYR A 556 -2.11 -11.12 17.43
C TYR A 556 -2.74 -10.90 16.06
N LEU A 557 -3.12 -11.99 15.37
CA LEU A 557 -3.46 -11.98 13.95
C LEU A 557 -4.76 -11.23 13.60
N TYR A 558 -5.70 -11.08 14.53
CA TYR A 558 -6.98 -10.45 14.28
C TYR A 558 -7.10 -9.07 14.93
N LEU A 559 -7.92 -8.23 14.30
CA LEU A 559 -8.32 -6.89 14.71
C LEU A 559 -9.83 -6.90 14.96
N GLY A 560 -10.28 -6.15 15.96
CA GLY A 560 -11.70 -6.07 16.36
C GLY A 560 -12.07 -7.01 17.51
N ARG A 561 -13.32 -6.91 17.96
CA ARG A 561 -13.82 -7.56 19.16
C ARG A 561 -13.95 -9.08 18.98
N ILE A 562 -13.35 -9.84 19.90
CA ILE A 562 -13.67 -11.27 20.09
C ILE A 562 -14.92 -11.30 20.99
N ALA A 563 -16.01 -11.91 20.54
CA ALA A 563 -17.30 -11.85 21.23
C ALA A 563 -17.20 -12.28 22.72
N GLY A 564 -17.76 -11.47 23.64
CA GLY A 564 -17.93 -11.83 25.06
C GLY A 564 -17.67 -10.76 26.14
N GLU A 565 -17.08 -9.59 25.83
CA GLU A 565 -16.66 -8.61 26.86
C GLU A 565 -17.33 -7.23 26.70
N GLY A 566 -18.29 -6.83 27.56
CA GLY A 566 -18.79 -5.44 27.71
C GLY A 566 -20.32 -5.24 27.77
N GLU A 567 -20.81 -4.43 28.72
CA GLU A 567 -22.22 -4.28 29.14
C GLU A 567 -23.16 -3.50 28.18
N ASP A 568 -22.66 -2.79 27.15
CA ASP A 568 -23.51 -1.95 26.26
C ASP A 568 -23.34 -2.18 24.74
N GLY A 569 -22.58 -3.21 24.33
CA GLY A 569 -22.61 -3.78 22.97
C GLY A 569 -22.13 -2.93 21.77
N ARG A 570 -22.37 -1.61 21.74
CA ARG A 570 -22.25 -0.74 20.54
C ARG A 570 -20.94 0.03 20.41
N ARG A 571 -20.39 0.61 21.49
CA ARG A 571 -19.13 1.40 21.43
C ARG A 571 -17.91 0.50 21.57
N ILE A 572 -16.86 0.76 20.80
CA ILE A 572 -15.57 0.05 20.96
C ILE A 572 -14.82 0.59 22.18
N THR A 573 -14.01 -0.26 22.79
CA THR A 573 -13.12 0.13 23.89
C THR A 573 -12.00 1.05 23.40
N ASP A 574 -11.39 1.82 24.30
CA ASP A 574 -10.27 2.69 23.96
C ASP A 574 -9.05 1.89 23.40
N LEU A 575 -8.83 0.66 23.84
CA LEU A 575 -7.77 -0.22 23.31
C LEU A 575 -8.07 -0.70 21.88
N GLU A 576 -9.33 -1.02 21.59
CA GLU A 576 -9.79 -1.34 20.24
C GLU A 576 -9.70 -0.10 19.34
N LEU A 577 -10.03 1.09 19.86
CA LEU A 577 -9.89 2.36 19.15
C LEU A 577 -8.43 2.68 18.82
N ALA A 578 -7.50 2.48 19.75
CA ALA A 578 -6.06 2.62 19.51
C ALA A 578 -5.57 1.67 18.40
N SER A 579 -6.02 0.41 18.44
CA SER A 579 -5.71 -0.56 17.39
C SER A 579 -6.32 -0.13 16.05
N ARG A 580 -7.59 0.25 16.00
CA ARG A 580 -8.25 0.70 14.76
C ARG A 580 -7.55 1.93 14.16
N LEU A 581 -7.19 2.91 14.98
CA LEU A 581 -6.49 4.12 14.56
C LEU A 581 -5.07 3.83 14.04
N SER A 582 -4.30 3.01 14.74
CA SER A 582 -2.93 2.63 14.33
C SER A 582 -2.90 1.81 13.04
N PHE A 583 -3.83 0.86 12.85
CA PHE A 583 -3.90 0.11 11.60
C PHE A 583 -4.43 0.95 10.43
N PHE A 584 -5.35 1.89 10.69
CA PHE A 584 -5.79 2.84 9.67
C PHE A 584 -4.64 3.72 9.17
N LEU A 585 -3.90 4.38 10.08
CA LEU A 585 -2.92 5.40 9.70
C LEU A 585 -1.49 4.86 9.47
N TRP A 586 -1.09 3.82 10.20
CA TRP A 586 0.28 3.29 10.16
C TRP A 586 0.36 1.83 9.69
N SER A 587 -0.79 1.19 9.44
CA SER A 587 -0.88 -0.22 9.05
C SER A 587 -0.10 -1.15 9.98
N SER A 588 -0.02 -0.81 11.27
CA SER A 588 0.85 -1.46 12.24
C SER A 588 0.35 -1.24 13.67
N LEU A 589 1.11 -1.76 14.64
CA LEU A 589 0.83 -1.67 16.06
C LEU A 589 0.76 -0.20 16.54
N PRO A 590 -0.10 0.12 17.52
CA PRO A 590 -0.06 1.39 18.23
C PRO A 590 1.27 1.54 18.97
N ASP A 591 1.75 2.77 19.10
CA ASP A 591 2.91 3.08 19.93
C ASP A 591 2.54 3.21 21.41
N GLU A 592 3.55 3.32 22.27
CA GLU A 592 3.38 3.40 23.72
C GLU A 592 2.52 4.59 24.16
N GLU A 593 2.65 5.74 23.48
CA GLU A 593 1.85 6.93 23.79
C GLU A 593 0.36 6.67 23.54
N LEU A 594 0.01 6.08 22.39
CA LEU A 594 -1.37 5.77 22.04
C LEU A 594 -1.95 4.66 22.93
N LEU A 595 -1.16 3.62 23.22
CA LEU A 595 -1.55 2.55 24.15
C LEU A 595 -1.78 3.07 25.56
N THR A 596 -0.93 3.97 26.04
CA THR A 596 -1.08 4.59 27.37
C THR A 596 -2.37 5.41 27.44
N ALA A 597 -2.62 6.27 26.45
CA ALA A 597 -3.86 7.07 26.39
C ALA A 597 -5.12 6.19 26.39
N ALA A 598 -5.04 5.05 25.71
CA ALA A 598 -6.12 4.07 25.65
C ALA A 598 -6.30 3.29 26.96
N ALA A 599 -5.22 2.83 27.57
CA ALA A 599 -5.24 2.10 28.84
C ALA A 599 -5.82 2.95 29.98
N THR A 600 -5.63 4.28 29.95
CA THR A 600 -6.22 5.20 30.93
C THR A 600 -7.67 5.61 30.60
N GLY A 601 -8.28 5.07 29.54
CA GLY A 601 -9.65 5.40 29.11
C GLY A 601 -9.81 6.87 28.67
N SER A 602 -8.74 7.49 28.18
CA SER A 602 -8.73 8.91 27.80
C SER A 602 -8.80 9.13 26.29
N LEU A 603 -8.49 8.11 25.50
CA LEU A 603 -8.37 8.20 24.04
C LEU A 603 -9.70 8.53 23.38
N SER A 604 -10.81 7.99 23.88
CA SER A 604 -12.14 8.25 23.30
C SER A 604 -12.72 9.63 23.61
N LYS A 605 -11.97 10.49 24.31
CA LYS A 605 -12.28 11.92 24.50
C LYS A 605 -11.89 12.67 23.23
N GLY A 606 -12.84 13.43 22.65
CA GLY A 606 -12.67 14.06 21.34
C GLY A 606 -11.38 14.89 21.17
N ALA A 607 -10.96 15.64 22.19
CA ALA A 607 -9.71 16.42 22.14
C ALA A 607 -8.44 15.54 22.11
N VAL A 608 -8.41 14.46 22.89
CA VAL A 608 -7.27 13.53 22.95
C VAL A 608 -7.20 12.72 21.66
N LEU A 609 -8.33 12.23 21.16
CA LEU A 609 -8.41 11.50 19.90
C LEU A 609 -7.91 12.36 18.73
N GLU A 610 -8.34 13.62 18.67
CA GLU A 610 -7.90 14.55 17.64
C GLU A 610 -6.40 14.83 17.73
N GLN A 611 -5.88 15.09 18.93
CA GLN A 611 -4.45 15.32 19.16
C GLN A 611 -3.61 14.12 18.71
N GLN A 612 -3.99 12.89 19.11
CA GLN A 612 -3.28 11.67 18.72
C GLN A 612 -3.36 11.43 17.22
N THR A 613 -4.52 11.63 16.60
CA THR A 613 -4.69 11.52 15.15
C THR A 613 -3.77 12.48 14.40
N ARG A 614 -3.71 13.76 14.81
CA ARG A 614 -2.82 14.75 14.19
C ARG A 614 -1.35 14.40 14.36
N ARG A 615 -0.93 13.94 15.55
CA ARG A 615 0.44 13.46 15.81
C ARG A 615 0.81 12.34 14.85
N MET A 616 -0.05 11.33 14.74
CA MET A 616 0.18 10.17 13.88
C MET A 616 0.23 10.52 12.38
N LEU A 617 -0.53 11.51 11.94
CA LEU A 617 -0.50 12.01 10.56
C LEU A 617 0.79 12.76 10.22
N THR A 618 1.57 13.19 11.20
CA THR A 618 2.90 13.81 10.99
C THR A 618 4.06 12.83 11.07
N ASP A 619 3.80 11.60 11.55
CA ASP A 619 4.82 10.57 11.68
C ASP A 619 5.17 9.96 10.29
N PRO A 620 6.45 9.65 10.01
CA PRO A 620 6.86 9.01 8.75
C PRO A 620 6.09 7.72 8.40
N LYS A 621 5.57 6.98 9.39
CA LYS A 621 4.75 5.78 9.18
C LYS A 621 3.45 6.06 8.42
N VAL A 622 2.95 7.30 8.38
CA VAL A 622 1.76 7.68 7.59
C VAL A 622 1.95 7.40 6.10
N GLN A 623 3.19 7.33 5.62
CA GLN A 623 3.48 6.94 4.24
C GLN A 623 2.97 5.54 3.89
N ARG A 624 2.82 4.65 4.89
CA ARG A 624 2.19 3.33 4.71
C ARG A 624 0.72 3.46 4.35
N PHE A 625 -0.01 4.33 5.05
CA PHE A 625 -1.40 4.66 4.71
C PHE A 625 -1.48 5.26 3.29
N ALA A 626 -0.69 6.28 2.99
CA ALA A 626 -0.69 6.90 1.66
C ALA A 626 -0.40 5.88 0.53
N GLN A 627 0.59 4.99 0.73
CA GLN A 627 0.95 3.94 -0.22
C GLN A 627 -0.18 2.93 -0.42
N HIS A 628 -0.71 2.37 0.67
CA HIS A 628 -1.67 1.26 0.58
C HIS A 628 -3.07 1.73 0.22
N TYR A 629 -3.54 2.84 0.77
CA TYR A 629 -4.84 3.41 0.44
C TYR A 629 -4.89 3.85 -1.02
N THR A 630 -3.97 4.71 -1.48
CA THR A 630 -4.00 5.27 -2.84
C THR A 630 -3.94 4.18 -3.91
N ARG A 631 -3.07 3.18 -3.72
CA ARG A 631 -2.93 2.09 -4.69
C ARG A 631 -4.17 1.21 -4.79
N GLN A 632 -4.87 1.00 -3.68
CA GLN A 632 -6.11 0.21 -3.66
C GLN A 632 -7.30 1.02 -4.16
N TRP A 633 -7.44 2.26 -3.68
CA TRP A 633 -8.48 3.20 -4.09
C TRP A 633 -8.48 3.42 -5.62
N LEU A 634 -7.30 3.55 -6.24
CA LEU A 634 -7.21 3.82 -7.68
C LEU A 634 -7.01 2.57 -8.53
N GLY A 635 -7.03 1.36 -7.96
CA GLY A 635 -6.85 0.11 -8.71
C GLY A 635 -5.46 -0.06 -9.35
N MET A 636 -4.41 0.50 -8.75
CA MET A 636 -3.05 0.60 -9.34
C MET A 636 -2.28 -0.74 -9.43
N GLU A 637 -2.90 -1.87 -9.11
CA GLU A 637 -2.29 -3.20 -9.26
C GLU A 637 -2.08 -3.55 -10.75
N GLU A 638 -2.94 -3.06 -11.63
CA GLU A 638 -2.82 -3.23 -13.09
C GLU A 638 -1.50 -2.71 -13.65
N LEU A 639 -0.91 -1.66 -13.04
CA LEU A 639 0.40 -1.13 -13.42
C LEU A 639 1.56 -2.10 -13.21
N ASP A 640 1.40 -3.11 -12.35
CA ASP A 640 2.44 -4.10 -12.09
C ASP A 640 2.56 -5.15 -13.20
N PHE A 641 1.49 -5.35 -13.97
CA PHE A 641 1.41 -6.35 -15.03
C PHE A 641 1.35 -5.76 -16.45
N LEU A 642 1.13 -4.45 -16.57
CA LEU A 642 1.07 -3.75 -17.85
C LEU A 642 2.35 -3.93 -18.68
N LYS A 643 2.18 -4.35 -19.93
CA LYS A 643 3.24 -4.45 -20.93
C LYS A 643 2.94 -3.52 -22.10
N PHE A 644 3.90 -2.65 -22.41
CA PHE A 644 3.79 -1.78 -23.58
C PHE A 644 4.23 -2.51 -24.85
N ASP A 645 3.53 -2.24 -25.95
CA ASP A 645 3.93 -2.74 -27.26
C ASP A 645 5.25 -2.06 -27.70
N THR A 646 6.33 -2.82 -27.68
CA THR A 646 7.68 -2.32 -28.02
C THR A 646 7.85 -1.95 -29.49
N LYS A 647 7.00 -2.46 -30.40
CA LYS A 647 7.03 -2.07 -31.81
C LYS A 647 6.43 -0.67 -32.00
N VAL A 648 5.45 -0.30 -31.17
CA VAL A 648 4.80 1.01 -31.22
C VAL A 648 5.57 2.06 -30.42
N HIS A 649 5.94 1.73 -29.17
CA HIS A 649 6.49 2.71 -28.23
C HIS A 649 8.01 2.64 -28.07
N GLY A 650 8.66 1.69 -28.75
CA GLY A 650 10.06 1.38 -28.51
C GLY A 650 10.29 0.79 -27.12
N ARG A 651 11.55 0.83 -26.67
CA ARG A 651 11.90 0.42 -25.31
C ARG A 651 11.53 1.52 -24.31
N VAL A 652 10.52 1.25 -23.48
CA VAL A 652 10.15 2.13 -22.36
C VAL A 652 11.16 2.00 -21.23
N ASP A 653 11.60 3.14 -20.67
CA ASP A 653 12.48 3.17 -19.50
C ASP A 653 11.76 2.59 -18.27
N PRO A 654 12.25 1.49 -17.66
CA PRO A 654 11.64 0.93 -16.45
C PRO A 654 11.60 1.92 -15.27
N LEU A 655 12.56 2.84 -15.17
CA LEU A 655 12.60 3.84 -14.10
C LEU A 655 11.56 4.96 -14.30
N LEU A 656 11.12 5.19 -15.54
CA LEU A 656 9.97 6.04 -15.82
C LEU A 656 8.69 5.37 -15.31
N VAL A 657 8.50 4.08 -15.57
CA VAL A 657 7.33 3.32 -15.07
C VAL A 657 7.30 3.28 -13.53
N GLU A 658 8.46 3.15 -12.88
CA GLU A 658 8.55 3.29 -11.42
C GLU A 658 8.10 4.68 -10.95
N SER A 659 8.49 5.74 -11.67
CA SER A 659 8.06 7.11 -11.35
C SER A 659 6.54 7.29 -11.54
N MET A 660 5.98 6.75 -12.63
CA MET A 660 4.53 6.73 -12.89
C MET A 660 3.74 6.02 -11.77
N LYS A 661 4.29 4.96 -11.17
CA LYS A 661 3.67 4.26 -10.03
C LYS A 661 3.74 5.06 -8.73
N ARG A 662 4.74 5.92 -8.57
CA ARG A 662 4.98 6.70 -7.35
C ARG A 662 4.24 8.04 -7.34
N GLU A 663 3.97 8.62 -8.52
CA GLU A 663 3.33 9.92 -8.64
C GLU A 663 1.95 10.01 -7.94
N PRO A 664 0.99 9.08 -8.13
CA PRO A 664 -0.30 9.17 -7.43
C PRO A 664 -0.16 9.14 -5.90
N VAL A 665 0.75 8.31 -5.38
CA VAL A 665 1.02 8.19 -3.94
C VAL A 665 1.66 9.46 -3.39
N ALA A 666 2.61 10.05 -4.13
CA ALA A 666 3.22 11.32 -3.75
C ALA A 666 2.21 12.47 -3.78
N PHE A 667 1.32 12.48 -4.78
CA PHE A 667 0.24 13.46 -4.91
C PHE A 667 -0.72 13.37 -3.71
N PHE A 668 -1.19 12.17 -3.37
CA PHE A 668 -2.01 11.94 -2.18
C PHE A 668 -1.31 12.37 -0.90
N SER A 669 -0.01 12.07 -0.76
CA SER A 669 0.78 12.46 0.40
C SER A 669 0.92 13.98 0.55
N GLU A 670 1.08 14.73 -0.55
CA GLU A 670 1.11 16.19 -0.56
C GLU A 670 -0.25 16.78 -0.15
N VAL A 671 -1.35 16.26 -0.71
CA VAL A 671 -2.71 16.69 -0.37
C VAL A 671 -3.00 16.42 1.12
N LEU A 672 -2.62 15.26 1.65
CA LEU A 672 -2.81 14.90 3.06
C LEU A 672 -1.94 15.76 3.99
N GLY A 673 -0.65 15.85 3.70
CA GLY A 673 0.33 16.51 4.56
C GLY A 673 0.09 18.02 4.69
N GLN A 674 -0.31 18.67 3.60
CA GLN A 674 -0.65 20.10 3.58
C GLN A 674 -2.13 20.39 3.84
N ASN A 675 -2.95 19.36 4.10
CA ASN A 675 -4.41 19.45 4.26
C ASN A 675 -5.08 20.21 3.11
N ARG A 676 -4.68 19.90 1.89
CA ARG A 676 -5.24 20.51 0.68
C ARG A 676 -6.64 19.97 0.42
N SER A 677 -7.38 20.70 -0.41
CA SER A 677 -8.73 20.31 -0.77
C SER A 677 -8.71 19.00 -1.56
N ILE A 678 -9.61 18.07 -1.24
CA ILE A 678 -9.77 16.82 -2.00
C ILE A 678 -10.11 17.08 -3.48
N PHE A 679 -10.68 18.24 -3.81
CA PHE A 679 -10.98 18.60 -5.19
C PHE A 679 -9.72 18.78 -6.05
N GLU A 680 -8.54 18.94 -5.43
CA GLU A 680 -7.28 18.93 -6.16
C GLU A 680 -6.97 17.57 -6.81
N PHE A 681 -7.60 16.48 -6.38
CA PHE A 681 -7.53 15.19 -7.08
C PHE A 681 -8.21 15.23 -8.45
N LEU A 682 -9.17 16.12 -8.67
CA LEU A 682 -9.83 16.32 -9.96
C LEU A 682 -8.98 17.21 -10.85
N ASP A 683 -8.56 18.37 -10.33
CA ASP A 683 -7.66 19.28 -11.02
C ASP A 683 -6.78 20.09 -10.07
N SER A 684 -5.54 20.35 -10.46
CA SER A 684 -4.57 21.08 -9.65
C SER A 684 -3.64 21.93 -10.51
N ASP A 685 -3.20 23.06 -9.96
CA ASP A 685 -2.19 23.96 -10.56
C ASP A 685 -0.75 23.48 -10.35
N TYR A 686 -0.57 22.21 -9.98
CA TYR A 686 0.73 21.58 -9.77
C TYR A 686 0.69 20.08 -10.06
N ALA A 687 1.87 19.49 -10.25
CA ALA A 687 2.06 18.04 -10.29
C ALA A 687 3.24 17.62 -9.39
N LEU A 688 3.33 16.33 -9.06
CA LEU A 688 4.43 15.75 -8.29
C LEU A 688 5.38 15.05 -9.25
N LEU A 689 6.48 15.72 -9.60
CA LEU A 689 7.34 15.32 -10.70
C LEU A 689 8.78 15.12 -10.24
N ASN A 690 9.46 14.20 -10.91
CA ASN A 690 10.92 14.11 -10.94
C ASN A 690 11.42 14.42 -12.36
N ASP A 691 12.73 14.36 -12.54
CA ASP A 691 13.39 14.60 -13.83
C ASP A 691 12.81 13.76 -15.00
N ARG A 692 12.47 12.49 -14.77
CA ARG A 692 11.89 11.59 -15.77
C ARG A 692 10.46 11.95 -16.14
N LEU A 693 9.60 12.19 -15.15
CA LEU A 693 8.21 12.55 -15.41
C LEU A 693 8.10 13.92 -16.07
N ALA A 694 8.89 14.90 -15.64
CA ALA A 694 8.91 16.22 -16.28
C ALA A 694 9.24 16.12 -17.77
N ARG A 695 10.30 15.36 -18.14
CA ARG A 695 10.64 15.11 -19.54
C ARG A 695 9.58 14.31 -20.29
N HIS A 696 8.98 13.30 -19.65
CA HIS A 696 7.89 12.51 -20.25
C HIS A 696 6.63 13.35 -20.50
N TYR A 697 6.37 14.35 -19.66
CA TYR A 697 5.24 15.28 -19.81
C TYR A 697 5.53 16.46 -20.74
N GLY A 698 6.79 16.68 -21.13
CA GLY A 698 7.18 17.85 -21.91
C GLY A 698 7.19 19.15 -21.11
N LEU A 699 7.37 19.05 -19.79
CA LEU A 699 7.38 20.18 -18.86
C LEU A 699 8.79 20.75 -18.67
N PRO A 700 8.91 21.97 -18.09
CA PRO A 700 10.21 22.52 -17.69
C PRO A 700 11.02 21.55 -16.83
N GLU A 701 12.34 21.70 -16.91
CA GLU A 701 13.28 20.81 -16.25
C GLU A 701 13.09 20.74 -14.73
N VAL A 702 13.12 19.52 -14.21
CA VAL A 702 13.10 19.22 -12.78
C VAL A 702 14.36 18.45 -12.42
N LEU A 703 15.04 18.87 -11.35
CA LEU A 703 16.32 18.30 -10.97
C LEU A 703 16.16 17.05 -10.08
N GLY A 704 16.74 15.92 -10.48
CA GLY A 704 16.91 14.74 -9.66
C GLY A 704 15.74 13.75 -9.64
N HIS A 705 15.95 12.62 -8.97
CA HIS A 705 15.06 11.44 -9.03
C HIS A 705 13.85 11.50 -8.08
N GLN A 706 13.88 12.40 -7.09
CA GLN A 706 12.81 12.56 -6.10
C GLN A 706 11.64 13.35 -6.68
N LEU A 707 10.41 12.85 -6.44
CA LEU A 707 9.19 13.56 -6.77
C LEU A 707 9.05 14.79 -5.88
N ARG A 708 8.74 15.92 -6.50
CA ARG A 708 8.52 17.20 -5.81
C ARG A 708 7.38 17.95 -6.45
N LYS A 709 6.78 18.86 -5.70
CA LYS A 709 5.73 19.74 -6.20
C LYS A 709 6.31 20.70 -7.25
N VAL A 710 5.71 20.73 -8.43
CA VAL A 710 6.08 21.61 -9.55
C VAL A 710 4.81 22.33 -9.99
N ALA A 711 4.86 23.66 -10.01
CA ALA A 711 3.75 24.49 -10.48
C ALA A 711 3.52 24.26 -11.98
N LEU A 712 2.25 24.24 -12.39
CA LEU A 712 1.82 24.07 -13.76
C LEU A 712 1.26 25.38 -14.31
N SER A 713 1.52 25.63 -15.59
CA SER A 713 0.82 26.64 -16.37
C SER A 713 -0.54 26.09 -16.85
N PRO A 714 -1.53 26.96 -17.16
CA PRO A 714 -2.78 26.52 -17.77
C PRO A 714 -2.62 25.74 -19.09
N ASP A 715 -1.52 25.96 -19.81
CA ASP A 715 -1.22 25.32 -21.09
C ASP A 715 -0.60 23.92 -20.95
N ASP A 716 -0.19 23.53 -19.74
CA ASP A 716 0.55 22.28 -19.51
C ASP A 716 -0.32 21.03 -19.68
N ARG A 717 -1.66 21.17 -19.71
CA ARG A 717 -2.63 20.06 -19.89
C ARG A 717 -2.46 18.92 -18.86
N ARG A 718 -1.89 19.23 -17.70
CA ARG A 718 -1.66 18.34 -16.55
C ARG A 718 -2.48 18.79 -15.34
N GLY A 719 -2.21 18.24 -14.15
CA GLY A 719 -2.93 18.53 -12.91
C GLY A 719 -3.95 17.45 -12.55
N GLY A 720 -4.17 17.25 -11.25
CA GLY A 720 -5.04 16.22 -10.71
C GLY A 720 -4.58 14.79 -11.00
N LEU A 721 -5.44 13.81 -10.68
CA LEU A 721 -5.21 12.38 -10.95
C LEU A 721 -5.47 12.04 -12.42
N LEU A 722 -6.48 12.69 -13.04
CA LEU A 722 -6.95 12.34 -14.38
C LEU A 722 -5.85 12.46 -15.45
N ALA A 723 -4.89 13.37 -15.28
CA ALA A 723 -3.83 13.61 -16.26
C ALA A 723 -2.49 12.92 -15.94
N GLN A 724 -2.43 12.02 -14.95
CA GLN A 724 -1.20 11.32 -14.58
C GLN A 724 -0.94 10.10 -15.48
N ALA A 725 0.28 9.96 -16.00
CA ALA A 725 0.61 8.92 -16.96
C ALA A 725 0.44 7.49 -16.42
N GLY A 726 0.70 7.26 -15.14
CA GLY A 726 0.46 5.94 -14.53
C GLY A 726 -1.00 5.53 -14.66
N LEU A 727 -1.92 6.39 -14.24
CA LEU A 727 -3.36 6.11 -14.26
C LEU A 727 -3.91 6.04 -15.70
N LEU A 728 -3.38 6.86 -16.61
CA LEU A 728 -3.70 6.80 -18.04
C LEU A 728 -3.21 5.52 -18.72
N ALA A 729 -2.07 5.00 -18.28
CA ALA A 729 -1.42 3.82 -18.85
C ALA A 729 -2.07 2.51 -18.41
N MET A 730 -2.43 2.37 -17.13
CA MET A 730 -3.12 1.17 -16.65
C MET A 730 -4.50 1.01 -17.28
N ASN A 731 -5.16 2.14 -17.57
CA ASN A 731 -6.41 2.19 -18.30
C ASN A 731 -6.20 2.23 -19.82
N SER A 732 -5.16 1.54 -20.32
CA SER A 732 -4.89 1.34 -21.75
C SER A 732 -4.88 -0.15 -22.10
N ASN A 733 -4.56 -0.48 -23.34
CA ASN A 733 -4.25 -1.87 -23.74
C ASN A 733 -2.74 -2.08 -23.98
N GLY A 734 -1.89 -1.13 -23.57
CA GLY A 734 -0.43 -1.16 -23.76
C GLY A 734 0.03 -0.84 -25.19
N LYS A 735 -0.85 -0.91 -26.19
CA LYS A 735 -0.58 -0.51 -27.58
C LYS A 735 -1.09 0.91 -27.85
N ASP A 736 -2.33 1.21 -27.46
CA ASP A 736 -3.01 2.50 -27.66
C ASP A 736 -3.91 2.83 -26.45
N SER A 737 -4.53 4.02 -26.45
CA SER A 737 -5.53 4.43 -25.47
C SER A 737 -6.73 3.48 -25.44
N ASN A 738 -7.47 3.49 -24.32
CA ASN A 738 -8.73 2.75 -24.19
C ASN A 738 -9.78 3.62 -23.46
N PRO A 739 -10.64 4.33 -24.21
CA PRO A 739 -11.71 5.18 -23.67
C PRO A 739 -12.60 4.44 -22.69
N LEU A 740 -13.05 3.22 -23.04
CA LEU A 740 -13.96 2.44 -22.21
C LEU A 740 -13.36 2.19 -20.81
N LYS A 741 -12.12 1.69 -20.74
CA LYS A 741 -11.43 1.47 -19.46
C LYS A 741 -11.27 2.77 -18.66
N ARG A 742 -10.93 3.88 -19.32
CA ARG A 742 -10.77 5.20 -18.65
C ARG A 742 -12.10 5.72 -18.10
N GLY A 743 -13.19 5.56 -18.85
CA GLY A 743 -14.54 5.95 -18.40
C GLY A 743 -15.02 5.13 -17.21
N ILE A 744 -14.91 3.80 -17.29
CA ILE A 744 -15.23 2.89 -16.17
C ILE A 744 -14.42 3.27 -14.93
N TRP A 745 -13.10 3.51 -15.09
CA TRP A 745 -12.23 3.85 -13.98
C TRP A 745 -12.67 5.12 -13.24
N ILE A 746 -13.07 6.19 -13.95
CA ILE A 746 -13.60 7.41 -13.30
C ILE A 746 -14.85 7.09 -12.49
N LEU A 747 -15.81 6.42 -13.13
CA LEU A 747 -17.11 6.11 -12.54
C LEU A 747 -16.96 5.28 -11.27
N GLU A 748 -16.16 4.22 -11.33
CA GLU A 748 -15.92 3.30 -10.21
C GLU A 748 -15.04 3.90 -9.11
N ASN A 749 -13.91 4.52 -9.46
CA ASN A 749 -12.88 4.89 -8.49
C ASN A 749 -13.05 6.32 -7.96
N LEU A 750 -13.56 7.26 -8.77
CA LEU A 750 -13.70 8.67 -8.36
C LEU A 750 -15.13 9.04 -7.99
N LEU A 751 -16.13 8.46 -8.65
CA LEU A 751 -17.55 8.82 -8.44
C LEU A 751 -18.33 7.79 -7.62
N ASN A 752 -17.75 6.60 -7.38
CA ASN A 752 -18.39 5.49 -6.68
C ASN A 752 -19.77 5.14 -7.29
N ASP A 753 -19.82 5.12 -8.62
CA ASP A 753 -20.99 4.82 -9.46
C ASP A 753 -20.57 3.82 -10.56
N PRO A 754 -20.16 2.59 -10.18
CA PRO A 754 -19.66 1.62 -11.15
C PRO A 754 -20.75 1.26 -12.18
N PRO A 755 -20.39 1.12 -13.47
CA PRO A 755 -21.37 0.73 -14.48
C PRO A 755 -21.89 -0.69 -14.25
N PRO A 756 -23.11 -1.01 -14.74
CA PRO A 756 -23.67 -2.35 -14.60
C PRO A 756 -22.81 -3.39 -15.35
N PRO A 757 -22.84 -4.67 -14.91
CA PRO A 757 -22.08 -5.73 -15.56
C PRO A 757 -22.51 -5.88 -17.04
N PRO A 758 -21.59 -6.28 -17.93
CA PRO A 758 -21.92 -6.44 -19.35
C PRO A 758 -22.99 -7.51 -19.57
N PRO A 759 -23.84 -7.38 -20.60
CA PRO A 759 -24.80 -8.42 -20.97
C PRO A 759 -24.10 -9.76 -21.28
N PRO A 760 -24.72 -10.93 -21.04
CA PRO A 760 -24.11 -12.24 -21.28
C PRO A 760 -23.72 -12.54 -22.74
N ALA A 761 -24.17 -11.73 -23.70
CA ALA A 761 -23.99 -11.94 -25.14
C ALA A 761 -23.56 -10.64 -25.85
N VAL A 762 -22.41 -10.07 -25.46
CA VAL A 762 -21.80 -8.94 -26.20
C VAL A 762 -21.08 -9.52 -27.43
N PRO A 763 -21.48 -9.16 -28.66
CA PRO A 763 -20.73 -9.51 -29.86
C PRO A 763 -19.36 -8.82 -29.82
N GLU A 764 -18.28 -9.52 -30.15
CA GLU A 764 -16.99 -8.85 -30.38
C GLU A 764 -17.13 -7.93 -31.61
N ILE A 765 -16.54 -6.72 -31.54
CA ILE A 765 -16.45 -5.84 -32.71
C ILE A 765 -15.69 -6.60 -33.80
N ASP A 766 -16.30 -6.79 -34.97
CA ASP A 766 -15.70 -7.55 -36.07
C ASP A 766 -14.52 -6.79 -36.68
N LEU A 767 -13.33 -7.01 -36.12
CA LEU A 767 -12.08 -6.44 -36.61
C LEU A 767 -11.59 -7.09 -37.92
N ALA A 768 -12.32 -8.06 -38.48
CA ALA A 768 -12.02 -8.63 -39.79
C ALA A 768 -12.57 -7.78 -40.95
N ASP A 769 -13.48 -6.84 -40.67
CA ASP A 769 -13.97 -5.89 -41.67
C ASP A 769 -12.88 -4.81 -41.99
N PRO A 770 -12.40 -4.74 -43.25
CA PRO A 770 -11.39 -3.78 -43.69
C PRO A 770 -11.83 -2.31 -43.57
N ASP A 771 -13.14 -2.03 -43.60
CA ASP A 771 -13.69 -0.68 -43.51
C ASP A 771 -13.82 -0.22 -42.06
N ILE A 772 -14.18 -1.12 -41.13
CA ILE A 772 -14.13 -0.85 -39.68
C ILE A 772 -12.69 -0.58 -39.21
N LEU A 773 -11.70 -1.27 -39.79
CA LEU A 773 -10.27 -1.04 -39.48
C LEU A 773 -9.76 0.37 -39.82
N LYS A 774 -10.40 1.06 -40.78
CA LYS A 774 -10.06 2.42 -41.20
C LYS A 774 -10.66 3.49 -40.29
N LEU A 775 -11.73 3.18 -39.57
CA LEU A 775 -12.38 4.10 -38.64
C LEU A 775 -11.47 4.45 -37.46
N THR A 776 -11.63 5.68 -36.94
CA THR A 776 -11.03 6.09 -35.66
C THR A 776 -11.60 5.24 -34.51
N LEU A 777 -10.96 5.26 -33.34
CA LEU A 777 -11.49 4.52 -32.18
C LEU A 777 -12.89 5.03 -31.78
N LYS A 778 -13.08 6.35 -31.76
CA LYS A 778 -14.38 6.99 -31.52
C LYS A 778 -15.45 6.51 -32.51
N GLN A 779 -15.17 6.57 -33.81
CA GLN A 779 -16.11 6.11 -34.85
C GLN A 779 -16.46 4.62 -34.73
N ARG A 780 -15.51 3.77 -34.34
CA ARG A 780 -15.80 2.35 -34.08
C ARG A 780 -16.69 2.14 -32.85
N MET A 781 -16.53 2.96 -31.83
CA MET A 781 -17.41 2.93 -30.65
C MET A 781 -18.80 3.44 -30.99
N GLU A 782 -18.91 4.49 -31.81
CA GLU A 782 -20.19 5.00 -32.31
C GLU A 782 -20.92 3.94 -33.15
N ASP A 783 -20.24 3.27 -34.08
CA ASP A 783 -20.78 2.16 -34.87
C ASP A 783 -21.25 0.99 -33.98
N HIS A 784 -20.46 0.60 -32.98
CA HIS A 784 -20.86 -0.44 -32.00
C HIS A 784 -22.05 -0.02 -31.13
N ARG A 785 -22.22 1.29 -30.89
CA ARG A 785 -23.30 1.87 -30.07
C ARG A 785 -24.64 1.90 -30.80
N ASP A 786 -24.67 1.77 -32.13
CA ASP A 786 -25.92 1.78 -32.90
C ASP A 786 -26.82 0.55 -32.60
N ASP A 787 -26.31 -0.49 -31.93
CA ASP A 787 -27.14 -1.55 -31.37
C ASP A 787 -27.93 -1.05 -30.13
N PRO A 788 -29.28 -1.09 -30.15
CA PRO A 788 -30.12 -0.70 -29.01
C PRO A 788 -29.80 -1.42 -27.69
N ALA A 789 -29.23 -2.64 -27.74
CA ALA A 789 -28.82 -3.39 -26.57
C ALA A 789 -27.54 -2.85 -25.93
N CYS A 790 -26.68 -2.18 -26.70
CA CYS A 790 -25.41 -1.62 -26.27
C CYS A 790 -25.52 -0.11 -25.94
N ALA A 791 -26.42 0.60 -26.63
CA ALA A 791 -26.58 2.05 -26.53
C ALA A 791 -26.82 2.58 -25.11
N SER A 792 -27.60 1.86 -24.31
CA SER A 792 -27.99 2.29 -22.96
C SER A 792 -26.80 2.35 -22.00
N CYS A 793 -26.01 1.28 -21.91
CA CYS A 793 -24.83 1.24 -21.04
C CYS A 793 -23.70 2.15 -21.55
N HIS A 794 -23.43 2.15 -22.86
CA HIS A 794 -22.36 2.94 -23.47
C HIS A 794 -22.60 4.46 -23.33
N SER A 795 -23.86 4.90 -23.32
CA SER A 795 -24.19 6.32 -23.10
C SER A 795 -23.76 6.86 -21.73
N LYS A 796 -23.66 6.00 -20.70
CA LYS A 796 -23.21 6.37 -19.35
C LYS A 796 -21.68 6.36 -19.22
N ILE A 797 -20.97 5.60 -20.07
CA ILE A 797 -19.54 5.30 -19.91
C ILE A 797 -18.67 6.06 -20.92
N ASP A 798 -18.98 5.91 -22.22
CA ASP A 798 -18.12 6.34 -23.32
C ASP A 798 -17.78 7.84 -23.28
N PRO A 799 -18.71 8.76 -22.95
CA PRO A 799 -18.39 10.18 -22.95
C PRO A 799 -17.23 10.54 -22.02
N TRP A 800 -17.17 9.92 -20.83
CA TRP A 800 -16.07 10.11 -19.88
C TRP A 800 -14.73 9.65 -20.44
N GLY A 801 -14.74 8.54 -21.17
CA GLY A 801 -13.56 7.92 -21.76
C GLY A 801 -13.01 8.65 -22.99
N ILE A 802 -13.89 9.07 -23.90
CA ILE A 802 -13.53 9.72 -25.18
C ILE A 802 -12.77 11.02 -24.94
N ALA A 803 -13.10 11.75 -23.87
CA ALA A 803 -12.42 12.97 -23.47
C ALA A 803 -10.90 12.79 -23.19
N PHE A 804 -10.43 11.55 -23.01
CA PHE A 804 -9.01 11.22 -22.84
C PHE A 804 -8.28 10.91 -24.15
N GLU A 805 -8.93 10.98 -25.31
CA GLU A 805 -8.31 10.49 -26.55
C GLU A 805 -7.09 11.29 -26.99
N ASN A 806 -6.88 12.49 -26.45
CA ASN A 806 -5.62 13.23 -26.59
C ASN A 806 -4.44 12.61 -25.81
N PHE A 807 -4.65 11.58 -24.99
CA PHE A 807 -3.58 10.86 -24.31
C PHE A 807 -3.37 9.46 -24.91
N ASP A 808 -2.14 9.16 -25.32
CA ASP A 808 -1.75 7.83 -25.79
C ASP A 808 -1.70 6.78 -24.66
N ALA A 809 -1.26 5.55 -24.97
CA ALA A 809 -1.11 4.46 -24.01
C ALA A 809 -0.12 4.75 -22.87
N LEU A 810 0.83 5.67 -23.06
CA LEU A 810 1.81 6.07 -22.05
C LEU A 810 1.42 7.37 -21.35
N GLY A 811 0.23 7.90 -21.62
CA GLY A 811 -0.25 9.16 -21.06
C GLY A 811 0.49 10.39 -21.62
N ARG A 812 1.08 10.28 -22.82
CA ARG A 812 1.63 11.43 -23.55
C ARG A 812 0.53 12.11 -24.35
N TRP A 813 0.63 13.42 -24.48
CA TRP A 813 -0.31 14.17 -25.29
C TRP A 813 -0.11 13.89 -26.79
N ARG A 814 -1.20 13.83 -27.55
CA ARG A 814 -1.25 13.71 -29.00
C ARG A 814 -2.37 14.57 -29.60
N ASP A 815 -2.06 15.25 -30.70
CA ASP A 815 -3.03 16.00 -31.49
C ASP A 815 -3.48 15.22 -32.74
N MET A 816 -2.74 14.18 -33.13
CA MET A 816 -2.99 13.38 -34.33
C MET A 816 -2.93 11.88 -34.04
N VAL A 817 -3.82 11.11 -34.67
CA VAL A 817 -3.84 9.64 -34.64
C VAL A 817 -4.02 9.12 -36.06
N ARG A 818 -3.10 8.28 -36.52
CA ARG A 818 -3.10 7.71 -37.89
C ARG A 818 -3.26 8.76 -39.00
N GLY A 819 -2.72 9.95 -38.80
CA GLY A 819 -2.78 11.04 -39.78
C GLY A 819 -4.06 11.89 -39.76
N ALA A 820 -5.01 11.60 -38.86
CA ALA A 820 -6.20 12.42 -38.61
C ALA A 820 -6.09 13.18 -37.27
N PRO A 821 -6.72 14.36 -37.13
CA PRO A 821 -6.80 15.06 -35.86
C PRO A 821 -7.57 14.25 -34.83
N VAL A 822 -7.16 14.34 -33.57
CA VAL A 822 -7.87 13.71 -32.46
C VAL A 822 -9.16 14.47 -32.18
N ASP A 823 -10.28 13.76 -32.19
CA ASP A 823 -11.54 14.26 -31.67
C ASP A 823 -11.80 13.67 -30.28
N ALA A 824 -11.56 14.50 -29.26
CA ALA A 824 -11.82 14.18 -27.85
C ALA A 824 -13.08 14.89 -27.32
N SER A 825 -13.97 15.34 -28.21
CA SER A 825 -15.27 15.86 -27.81
C SER A 825 -16.24 14.71 -27.57
N SER A 826 -17.08 14.83 -26.54
CA SER A 826 -18.15 13.89 -26.26
C SER A 826 -19.35 14.59 -25.62
N MET A 827 -20.49 13.93 -25.60
CA MET A 827 -21.72 14.46 -25.00
C MET A 827 -22.20 13.48 -23.93
N LEU A 828 -22.37 13.97 -22.72
CA LEU A 828 -22.90 13.20 -21.59
C LEU A 828 -24.39 12.87 -21.81
N PHE A 829 -24.90 11.94 -21.01
CA PHE A 829 -26.32 11.55 -21.06
C PHE A 829 -27.26 12.75 -20.86
N ASN A 830 -26.89 13.68 -19.98
CA ASN A 830 -27.63 14.91 -19.70
C ASN A 830 -27.35 16.02 -20.73
N LYS A 831 -26.81 15.69 -21.90
CA LYS A 831 -26.47 16.59 -23.02
C LYS A 831 -25.40 17.65 -22.76
N GLU A 832 -24.69 17.57 -21.64
CA GLU A 832 -23.51 18.42 -21.40
C GLU A 832 -22.36 18.00 -22.32
N GLU A 833 -21.76 18.96 -23.00
CA GLU A 833 -20.63 18.74 -23.89
C GLU A 833 -19.31 18.73 -23.10
N LEU A 834 -18.51 17.70 -23.32
CA LEU A 834 -17.16 17.57 -22.78
C LEU A 834 -16.14 17.81 -23.89
N HIS A 835 -15.32 18.84 -23.73
CA HIS A 835 -14.23 19.15 -24.65
C HIS A 835 -12.89 18.69 -24.07
N GLY A 836 -12.54 17.43 -24.34
CA GLY A 836 -11.30 16.81 -23.86
C GLY A 836 -11.19 16.79 -22.33
N ILE A 837 -9.95 16.60 -21.85
CA ILE A 837 -9.71 16.44 -20.41
C ILE A 837 -10.06 17.67 -19.58
N LYS A 838 -9.91 18.87 -20.14
CA LYS A 838 -10.28 20.11 -19.45
C LYS A 838 -11.77 20.17 -19.21
N GLY A 839 -12.59 19.83 -20.22
CA GLY A 839 -14.04 19.77 -20.06
C GLY A 839 -14.48 18.80 -18.97
N VAL A 840 -13.85 17.61 -18.89
CA VAL A 840 -14.13 16.65 -17.80
C VAL A 840 -13.82 17.24 -16.43
N LYS A 841 -12.65 17.85 -16.27
CA LYS A 841 -12.23 18.48 -15.00
C LYS A 841 -13.19 19.58 -14.57
N ASP A 842 -13.49 20.50 -15.48
CA ASP A 842 -14.43 21.60 -15.25
C ASP A 842 -15.82 21.07 -14.86
N TYR A 843 -16.33 20.07 -15.58
CA TYR A 843 -17.64 19.47 -15.29
C TYR A 843 -17.66 18.79 -13.92
N LEU A 844 -16.62 18.04 -13.57
CA LEU A 844 -16.54 17.38 -12.26
C LEU A 844 -16.50 18.41 -11.12
N LEU A 845 -15.76 19.50 -11.29
CA LEU A 845 -15.65 20.58 -10.32
C LEU A 845 -16.91 21.44 -10.22
N ASN A 846 -17.65 21.65 -11.30
CA ASN A 846 -18.83 22.52 -11.28
C ASN A 846 -20.11 21.75 -10.95
N ASN A 847 -20.21 20.48 -11.36
CA ASN A 847 -21.47 19.74 -11.36
C ASN A 847 -21.44 18.47 -10.49
N ARG A 848 -20.26 17.97 -10.09
CA ARG A 848 -20.12 16.67 -9.40
C ARG A 848 -19.32 16.70 -8.08
N GLN A 849 -19.00 17.88 -7.54
CA GLN A 849 -18.30 17.96 -6.24
C GLN A 849 -19.01 17.20 -5.11
N LYS A 850 -20.34 17.26 -5.03
CA LYS A 850 -21.11 16.52 -4.01
C LYS A 850 -20.86 15.01 -4.13
N GLN A 851 -20.96 14.48 -5.34
CA GLN A 851 -20.76 13.06 -5.61
C GLN A 851 -19.31 12.66 -5.32
N PHE A 852 -18.34 13.44 -5.79
CA PHE A 852 -16.92 13.17 -5.55
C PHE A 852 -16.57 13.20 -4.06
N SER A 853 -17.02 14.22 -3.31
CA SER A 853 -16.79 14.26 -1.85
C SER A 853 -17.40 13.06 -1.14
N ARG A 854 -18.60 12.63 -1.54
CA ARG A 854 -19.27 11.47 -0.96
C ARG A 854 -18.53 10.17 -1.29
N ALA A 855 -18.08 10.01 -2.53
CA ALA A 855 -17.28 8.88 -2.98
C ALA A 855 -15.95 8.79 -2.21
N MET A 856 -15.25 9.91 -2.01
CA MET A 856 -14.04 9.98 -1.20
C MET A 856 -14.30 9.60 0.26
N THR A 857 -15.37 10.12 0.86
CA THR A 857 -15.77 9.73 2.22
C THR A 857 -16.09 8.25 2.31
N HIS A 858 -16.86 7.70 1.37
CA HIS A 858 -17.19 6.27 1.30
C HIS A 858 -15.93 5.42 1.23
N LYS A 859 -15.08 5.64 0.21
CA LYS A 859 -13.88 4.83 -0.01
C LYS A 859 -12.91 4.93 1.16
N LEU A 860 -12.69 6.13 1.71
CA LEU A 860 -11.80 6.29 2.86
C LEU A 860 -12.37 5.67 4.14
N ALA A 861 -13.69 5.77 4.37
CA ALA A 861 -14.34 5.11 5.49
C ALA A 861 -14.30 3.57 5.36
N SER A 862 -14.56 2.99 4.18
CA SER A 862 -14.41 1.55 3.92
C SER A 862 -13.01 1.07 4.31
N TYR A 863 -11.96 1.79 3.88
CA TYR A 863 -10.58 1.47 4.23
C TYR A 863 -10.28 1.64 5.73
N ALA A 864 -10.75 2.72 6.34
CA ALA A 864 -10.51 3.03 7.76
C ALA A 864 -11.14 2.01 8.70
N LEU A 865 -12.34 1.53 8.36
CA LEU A 865 -13.07 0.53 9.13
C LEU A 865 -12.61 -0.90 8.81
N GLY A 866 -12.07 -1.13 7.61
CA GLY A 866 -11.73 -2.47 7.14
C GLY A 866 -12.97 -3.35 6.93
N ARG A 867 -14.07 -2.76 6.46
CA ARG A 867 -15.31 -3.42 6.05
C ARG A 867 -16.00 -2.57 4.98
N PRO A 868 -16.91 -3.15 4.17
CA PRO A 868 -17.69 -2.33 3.25
C PRO A 868 -18.63 -1.38 4.00
N ILE A 869 -18.88 -0.23 3.38
CA ILE A 869 -19.92 0.70 3.80
C ILE A 869 -21.26 0.17 3.29
N THR A 870 -22.19 -0.01 4.21
CA THR A 870 -23.53 -0.55 3.94
C THR A 870 -24.57 0.57 3.89
N PHE A 871 -25.81 0.23 3.57
CA PHE A 871 -26.90 1.19 3.62
C PHE A 871 -27.08 1.84 5.01
N SER A 872 -26.85 1.08 6.08
CA SER A 872 -26.90 1.56 7.47
C SER A 872 -25.85 2.64 7.75
N ASP A 873 -24.78 2.73 6.98
CA ASP A 873 -23.72 3.73 7.14
C ASP A 873 -23.99 5.04 6.38
N ARG A 874 -24.93 5.02 5.42
CA ARG A 874 -25.18 6.11 4.46
C ARG A 874 -25.37 7.48 5.11
N SER A 875 -26.18 7.56 6.18
CA SER A 875 -26.45 8.84 6.85
C SER A 875 -25.20 9.51 7.40
N GLU A 876 -24.22 8.74 7.89
CA GLU A 876 -22.97 9.33 8.41
C GLU A 876 -21.99 9.67 7.31
N VAL A 877 -21.92 8.86 6.26
CA VAL A 877 -21.13 9.20 5.07
C VAL A 877 -21.61 10.52 4.49
N ASP A 878 -22.93 10.72 4.38
CA ASP A 878 -23.51 11.96 3.88
C ASP A 878 -23.26 13.14 4.82
N ARG A 879 -23.37 12.93 6.15
CA ARG A 879 -23.05 13.95 7.17
C ARG A 879 -21.59 14.38 7.08
N ILE A 880 -20.65 13.43 7.12
CA ILE A 880 -19.21 13.68 7.03
C ILE A 880 -18.86 14.38 5.72
N SER A 881 -19.44 13.94 4.60
CA SER A 881 -19.21 14.55 3.28
C SER A 881 -19.70 16.00 3.23
N THR A 882 -20.83 16.30 3.87
CA THR A 882 -21.37 17.66 3.97
C THR A 882 -20.49 18.55 4.83
N GLU A 883 -20.14 18.09 6.04
CA GLU A 883 -19.24 18.83 6.96
C GLU A 883 -17.86 19.08 6.34
N LEU A 884 -17.33 18.11 5.59
CA LEU A 884 -16.07 18.25 4.86
C LEU A 884 -16.15 19.42 3.86
N ARG A 885 -17.23 19.49 3.08
CA ARG A 885 -17.43 20.53 2.07
C ARG A 885 -17.60 21.90 2.70
N GLU A 886 -18.36 22.00 3.78
CA GLU A 886 -18.54 23.24 4.54
C GLU A 886 -17.22 23.72 5.17
N GLY A 887 -16.36 22.77 5.57
CA GLY A 887 -15.02 23.03 6.12
C GLY A 887 -13.91 23.30 5.08
N GLY A 888 -14.23 23.45 3.79
CA GLY A 888 -13.25 23.74 2.73
C GLY A 888 -12.60 22.52 2.07
N GLY A 889 -12.98 21.31 2.45
CA GLY A 889 -12.62 20.09 1.73
C GLY A 889 -11.26 19.48 2.06
N GLY A 890 -10.62 19.84 3.17
CA GLY A 890 -9.28 19.36 3.53
C GLY A 890 -9.20 17.84 3.72
N LEU A 891 -8.24 17.16 3.08
CA LEU A 891 -8.10 15.69 3.19
C LEU A 891 -7.75 15.23 4.61
N ARG A 892 -6.91 15.96 5.35
CA ARG A 892 -6.64 15.63 6.75
C ARG A 892 -7.88 15.89 7.61
N ASP A 893 -8.69 16.90 7.27
CA ASP A 893 -9.96 17.13 7.97
C ASP A 893 -10.95 15.99 7.73
N LEU A 894 -11.01 15.43 6.51
CA LEU A 894 -11.79 14.20 6.25
C LEU A 894 -11.34 13.03 7.13
N VAL A 895 -10.03 12.81 7.30
CA VAL A 895 -9.52 11.78 8.22
C VAL A 895 -10.01 12.04 9.65
N LEU A 896 -9.96 13.29 10.13
CA LEU A 896 -10.40 13.65 11.48
C LEU A 896 -11.92 13.51 11.65
N LEU A 897 -12.72 13.88 10.64
CA LEU A 897 -14.18 13.71 10.65
C LEU A 897 -14.56 12.23 10.72
N ILE A 898 -13.88 11.37 9.96
CA ILE A 898 -14.09 9.91 10.03
C ILE A 898 -13.74 9.39 11.42
N VAL A 899 -12.54 9.69 11.93
CA VAL A 899 -12.08 9.18 13.24
C VAL A 899 -12.98 9.64 14.39
N LYS A 900 -13.53 10.86 14.32
CA LYS A 900 -14.43 11.42 15.34
C LYS A 900 -15.88 10.97 15.17
N SER A 901 -16.24 10.32 14.07
CA SER A 901 -17.60 9.87 13.80
C SER A 901 -17.98 8.60 14.56
N ASP A 902 -19.29 8.35 14.62
CA ASP A 902 -19.84 7.10 15.14
C ASP A 902 -19.44 5.89 14.28
N LEU A 903 -19.22 6.08 12.97
CA LEU A 903 -18.74 4.99 12.10
C LEU A 903 -17.44 4.39 12.64
N PHE A 904 -16.53 5.23 13.13
CA PHE A 904 -15.21 4.78 13.58
C PHE A 904 -15.15 4.38 15.05
N GLN A 905 -16.03 4.94 15.90
CA GLN A 905 -16.04 4.69 17.34
C GLN A 905 -17.04 3.62 17.79
N LEU A 906 -17.98 3.23 16.91
CA LEU A 906 -18.94 2.15 17.17
C LEU A 906 -18.55 0.88 16.39
N ASN A 907 -19.18 -0.25 16.73
CA ASN A 907 -19.03 -1.53 16.02
C ASN A 907 -19.90 -1.63 14.77
#